data_AF-A0A8C7AGS3-F1
#
_entry.id   AF-A0A8C7AGS3-F1
#
_cell.length_a   1.000
_cell.length_b   1.000
_cell.length_c   1.000
_cell.angle_alpha   90.00
_cell.angle_beta   90.00
_cell.angle_gamma   90.00
#
_symmetry.space_group_name_H-M   'P 1'
#
loop_
_entity.id
_entity.type
_entity.pdbx_description
1 polymer ?
#
loop_
_entity_poly.entity_id
_entity_poly.type
_entity_poly.pdbx_seq_one_letter_code
_entity_poly.pdbx_strand_id
1 'polypeptide(L)'
;MEIDQCLLESLPLGQRQRLVKRMRCEQIKAYYEREKAFQKQEGFLKKLKHGKSQKVHFNLADMIQDAIIHHDDKEALRLLKEGADPHTAVSSGGSLLHLCARYDNAFIAEILIDRGVNVNHQDEDFWTPMHIACACDNPDIVLLLVLAGADVLLQDVNGNIPLDYAIEGTESSFILLTYLDEHGVDLTSLRQIKLQRPLAMLTDVKHFLSGGGNVDEKNDEGVTLLHMACASGYKEVVALLLEHGGDLNVVDNQYWTPLHLAAKYGQTNLVKLLLMHQANPNLLNCNEEKPSDIAASEFIEEMLLKAEVAWEERVKERLSVPALASEEPYEEILHDLPALSSKLSPLVLPIAKQDSMLEKDIMFKDATKGLCKRQSQDSIPENATVNGPTKPEPVKLMPPAPSDDLATLSELNDGTLLYEIQKRFGNNQIYTFIGDILLLVNPFKELPIYSTMVSQLYLSSTGQPCSSLPPHIFSCAERAFHQLFQEQRPQCFILSGERGSGKSEASKQIMRHLTCRSGSRRPMLDSKFKHVMCILEAFGHAKTTLNDLSSCFIKYFELQFCERKKHLTGARIYTYMLEKSRLVSQPLGQSNFLIFYLLMDGLSAEEKYGLHLSNLRAHRYLNQTRPEDVSTAELSLNREKFTLLKQALNVIGFSHLEVENLFVILAAILHIGDIRFTALTEANSAFVSDLQLLEQVAGLLQVSTDELLSALTTDIQYLKGDTIIRRHTVEMAEFYRDLLAKSLFGRLFSFLVNTMNGCLYGQDEHSSPQILDIGILDIFGFEEFQKNEFEQLCVNMTNEKMHHYINEVLFLHEQTECVQEGVTMETAYSPGNQTGVLDFFFQKPSGFLSLLDEESQMIWSMEPNLPKKVQSLLESSNTNAVYSPMKDGNGNMALKDQGTAFTTMHYAGRVIYEIVGAIEKNKDTLSQNLLFVMKSI
;
A
#
# COMPACT_ATOMS: atom_id res chain seq x y z
N MET A 1 3.05 51.76 17.55
CA MET A 1 2.62 52.63 16.44
C MET A 1 1.48 51.94 15.76
N GLU A 2 0.30 52.52 15.83
CA GLU A 2 -0.79 52.18 14.90
C GLU A 2 -0.53 52.97 13.60
N ILE A 3 -0.85 52.36 12.47
CA ILE A 3 -0.80 52.99 11.14
C ILE A 3 -2.15 52.68 10.50
N ASP A 4 -2.74 53.68 9.84
CA ASP A 4 -4.04 53.56 9.18
C ASP A 4 -4.08 52.33 8.27
N GLN A 5 -5.04 51.44 8.52
CA GLN A 5 -5.11 50.15 7.82
C GLN A 5 -5.34 50.34 6.31
N CYS A 6 -6.10 51.37 5.93
CA CYS A 6 -6.29 51.79 4.54
C CYS A 6 -4.97 52.15 3.82
N LEU A 7 -3.96 52.64 4.54
CA LEU A 7 -2.65 52.93 3.96
C LEU A 7 -1.90 51.62 3.64
N LEU A 8 -1.99 50.62 4.52
CA LEU A 8 -1.39 49.30 4.31
C LEU A 8 -2.03 48.58 3.11
N GLU A 9 -3.35 48.68 2.98
CA GLU A 9 -4.13 48.05 1.92
C GLU A 9 -3.94 48.72 0.55
N SER A 10 -3.52 49.99 0.50
CA SER A 10 -3.18 50.71 -0.74
C SER A 10 -1.86 50.27 -1.40
N LEU A 11 -0.97 49.60 -0.67
CA LEU A 11 0.37 49.25 -1.15
C LEU A 11 0.40 47.90 -1.88
N PRO A 12 1.16 47.77 -3.00
CA PRO A 12 1.39 46.50 -3.69
C PRO A 12 1.95 45.41 -2.77
N LEU A 13 1.57 44.15 -3.00
CA LEU A 13 1.83 43.02 -2.11
C LEU A 13 3.31 42.92 -1.68
N GLY A 14 4.24 42.96 -2.64
CA GLY A 14 5.68 42.88 -2.37
C GLY A 14 6.29 44.09 -1.66
N GLN A 15 5.59 45.22 -1.57
CA GLN A 15 5.97 46.35 -0.70
C GLN A 15 5.34 46.22 0.69
N ARG A 16 4.07 45.79 0.77
CA ARG A 16 3.36 45.49 2.02
C ARG A 16 4.11 44.43 2.83
N GLN A 17 4.52 43.34 2.20
CA GLN A 17 5.34 42.27 2.79
C GLN A 17 6.69 42.81 3.30
N ARG A 18 7.41 43.64 2.53
CA ARG A 18 8.68 44.26 2.97
C ARG A 18 8.50 45.17 4.19
N LEU A 19 7.43 45.96 4.22
CA LEU A 19 7.12 46.83 5.36
C LEU A 19 6.83 46.00 6.62
N VAL A 20 5.99 44.97 6.51
CA VAL A 20 5.67 44.04 7.60
C VAL A 20 6.91 43.27 8.08
N LYS A 21 7.77 42.77 7.18
CA LYS A 21 9.01 42.07 7.54
C LYS A 21 9.97 43.01 8.30
N ARG A 22 10.11 44.27 7.86
CA ARG A 22 10.92 45.30 8.54
C ARG A 22 10.37 45.66 9.93
N MET A 23 9.05 45.80 10.07
CA MET A 23 8.40 46.06 11.36
C MET A 23 8.52 44.87 12.33
N ARG A 24 8.45 43.61 11.85
CA ARG A 24 8.75 42.44 12.68
C ARG A 24 10.19 42.45 13.18
N CYS A 25 11.17 42.77 12.33
CA CYS A 25 12.57 42.90 12.76
C CYS A 25 12.76 43.96 13.87
N GLU A 26 12.09 45.11 13.80
CA GLU A 26 12.15 46.13 14.85
C GLU A 26 11.43 45.69 16.14
N GLN A 27 10.30 44.99 16.05
CA GLN A 27 9.61 44.42 17.21
C GLN A 27 10.48 43.36 17.93
N ILE A 28 11.13 42.47 17.17
CA ILE A 28 12.05 41.46 17.70
C ILE A 28 13.26 42.12 18.36
N LYS A 29 13.82 43.17 17.74
CA LYS A 29 14.93 43.93 18.32
C LYS A 29 14.55 44.65 19.62
N ALA A 30 13.35 45.24 19.69
CA ALA A 30 12.81 45.85 20.91
C ALA A 30 12.47 44.83 22.00
N TYR A 31 12.07 43.60 21.64
CA TYR A 31 11.93 42.48 22.56
C TYR A 31 13.29 42.12 23.20
N TYR A 32 14.33 41.90 22.40
CA TYR A 32 15.65 41.54 22.91
C TYR A 32 16.31 42.66 23.74
N GLU A 33 16.09 43.94 23.43
CA GLU A 33 16.58 45.04 24.28
C GLU A 33 15.86 45.09 25.64
N ARG A 34 14.56 44.73 25.71
CA ARG A 34 13.86 44.51 26.98
C ARG A 34 14.43 43.32 27.75
N GLU A 35 14.66 42.20 27.08
CA GLU A 35 15.19 40.98 27.71
C GLU A 35 16.60 41.22 28.29
N LYS A 36 17.46 41.95 27.57
CA LYS A 36 18.78 42.42 28.05
C LYS A 36 18.69 43.38 29.24
N ALA A 37 17.60 44.13 29.39
CA ALA A 37 17.36 44.99 30.54
C ALA A 37 16.91 44.19 31.76
N PHE A 38 16.07 43.16 31.58
CA PHE A 38 15.68 42.22 32.65
C PHE A 38 16.87 41.41 33.17
N GLN A 39 17.69 40.83 32.29
CA GLN A 39 18.89 40.07 32.68
C GLN A 39 19.89 40.93 33.50
N LYS A 40 19.95 42.24 33.26
CA LYS A 40 20.75 43.18 34.07
C LYS A 40 20.19 43.44 35.48
N GLN A 41 18.91 43.18 35.73
CA GLN A 41 18.32 43.27 37.07
C GLN A 41 18.49 41.97 37.87
N GLU A 42 18.39 40.80 37.21
CA GLU A 42 18.54 39.50 37.88
C GLU A 42 19.99 39.18 38.30
N GLY A 43 20.99 39.75 37.62
CA GLY A 43 22.42 39.51 37.86
C GLY A 43 22.96 39.85 39.26
N PHE A 44 22.13 40.37 40.18
CA PHE A 44 22.52 40.66 41.57
C PHE A 44 22.25 39.53 42.58
N LEU A 45 21.51 38.48 42.22
CA LEU A 45 21.02 37.48 43.19
C LEU A 45 21.34 36.02 42.84
N LYS A 46 22.63 35.66 42.81
CA LYS A 46 23.14 34.30 43.17
C LYS A 46 24.67 34.28 43.35
N LYS A 47 25.13 34.47 44.60
CA LYS A 47 26.48 34.10 45.06
C LYS A 47 26.36 33.08 46.18
N LEU A 48 26.57 31.79 45.92
CA LEU A 48 26.92 30.81 46.94
C LEU A 48 27.59 29.56 46.32
N LYS A 49 28.57 29.03 47.06
CA LYS A 49 29.43 27.85 46.83
C LYS A 49 28.60 26.62 46.42
N HIS A 50 29.08 25.63 45.67
CA HIS A 50 30.40 24.98 45.59
C HIS A 50 30.81 24.76 44.10
N GLY A 51 31.96 24.18 43.70
CA GLY A 51 33.10 23.54 44.37
C GLY A 51 34.23 23.31 43.35
N LYS A 52 35.31 22.61 43.71
CA LYS A 52 36.40 22.32 42.74
C LYS A 52 36.06 21.11 41.86
N SER A 53 35.39 21.31 40.74
CA SER A 53 35.44 20.36 39.62
C SER A 53 36.73 20.54 38.84
N GLN A 54 37.29 19.45 38.33
CA GLN A 54 38.24 19.53 37.21
C GLN A 54 37.45 19.97 35.99
N LYS A 55 37.84 21.07 35.34
CA LYS A 55 37.32 21.41 34.02
C LYS A 55 37.88 20.40 33.02
N VAL A 56 37.10 19.38 32.68
CA VAL A 56 37.25 18.68 31.41
C VAL A 56 37.07 19.74 30.32
N HIS A 57 38.08 19.93 29.47
CA HIS A 57 37.91 20.65 28.21
C HIS A 57 37.43 19.63 27.19
N PHE A 58 36.12 19.61 26.98
CA PHE A 58 35.56 19.09 25.75
C PHE A 58 35.98 19.99 24.59
N ASN A 59 36.19 19.42 23.42
CA ASN A 59 36.60 20.14 22.23
C ASN A 59 35.41 21.01 21.74
N LEU A 60 35.69 22.25 21.32
CA LEU A 60 34.64 23.17 20.85
C LEU A 60 33.92 22.64 19.61
N ALA A 61 34.61 21.85 18.78
CA ALA A 61 34.04 21.17 17.62
C ALA A 61 33.05 20.05 18.01
N ASP A 62 33.34 19.28 19.06
CA ASP A 62 32.45 18.22 19.55
C ASP A 62 31.23 18.86 20.24
N MET A 63 31.46 19.88 21.07
CA MET A 63 30.41 20.60 21.81
C MET A 63 29.40 21.30 20.88
N ILE A 64 29.84 21.86 19.74
CA ILE A 64 28.91 22.51 18.80
C ILE A 64 28.09 21.49 18.01
N GLN A 65 28.65 20.32 17.69
CA GLN A 65 27.91 19.23 17.06
C GLN A 65 26.82 18.70 18.03
N ASP A 66 27.19 18.40 19.28
CA ASP A 66 26.28 17.99 20.35
C ASP A 66 25.12 18.99 20.56
N ALA A 67 25.43 20.29 20.64
CA ALA A 67 24.43 21.34 20.79
C ALA A 67 23.48 21.48 19.58
N ILE A 68 23.96 21.22 18.35
CA ILE A 68 23.12 21.20 17.14
C ILE A 68 22.19 19.97 17.15
N ILE A 69 22.73 18.78 17.45
CA ILE A 69 21.99 17.50 17.51
C ILE A 69 20.88 17.54 18.57
N HIS A 70 21.11 18.23 19.69
CA HIS A 70 20.15 18.34 20.79
C HIS A 70 19.32 19.63 20.80
N HIS A 71 19.35 20.43 19.72
CA HIS A 71 18.65 21.71 19.60
C HIS A 71 18.89 22.71 20.75
N ASP A 72 20.04 22.69 21.42
CA ASP A 72 20.42 23.78 22.33
C ASP A 72 20.99 24.95 21.51
N ASP A 73 20.09 25.64 20.82
CA ASP A 73 20.38 26.82 20.03
C ASP A 73 21.08 27.91 20.84
N LYS A 74 20.92 27.95 22.17
CA LYS A 74 21.56 28.92 23.07
C LYS A 74 23.00 28.55 23.34
N GLU A 75 23.29 27.27 23.54
CA GLU A 75 24.64 26.72 23.66
C GLU A 75 25.38 26.81 22.32
N ALA A 76 24.78 26.38 21.21
CA ALA A 76 25.35 26.54 19.87
C ALA A 76 25.65 28.02 19.55
N LEU A 77 24.72 28.93 19.86
CA LEU A 77 24.95 30.38 19.78
C LEU A 77 25.98 30.93 20.78
N ARG A 78 26.29 30.23 21.87
CA ARG A 78 27.37 30.62 22.80
C ARG A 78 28.70 30.17 22.22
N LEU A 79 28.83 28.92 21.82
CA LEU A 79 30.03 28.33 21.23
C LEU A 79 30.47 29.09 19.97
N LEU A 80 29.53 29.40 19.06
CA LEU A 80 29.76 30.25 17.87
C LEU A 80 30.11 31.73 18.18
N LYS A 81 30.07 32.15 19.45
CA LYS A 81 30.55 33.47 19.93
C LYS A 81 31.83 33.36 20.77
N GLU A 82 32.04 32.22 21.42
CA GLU A 82 33.24 31.91 22.22
C GLU A 82 34.41 31.42 21.35
N GLY A 83 34.15 31.02 20.10
CA GLY A 83 35.17 30.79 19.07
C GLY A 83 35.13 29.43 18.38
N ALA A 84 34.04 28.66 18.51
CA ALA A 84 33.85 27.45 17.72
C ALA A 84 33.80 27.77 16.21
N ASP A 85 34.51 26.99 15.41
CA ASP A 85 34.63 27.21 13.97
C ASP A 85 33.36 26.73 13.23
N PRO A 86 32.62 27.60 12.52
CA PRO A 86 31.47 27.20 11.74
C PRO A 86 31.82 26.27 10.56
N HIS A 87 33.09 26.21 10.15
CA HIS A 87 33.61 25.30 9.11
C HIS A 87 34.12 23.96 9.68
N THR A 88 33.84 23.66 10.96
CA THR A 88 34.10 22.35 11.56
C THR A 88 33.51 21.23 10.69
N ALA A 89 34.37 20.30 10.26
CA ALA A 89 33.94 19.09 9.59
C ALA A 89 33.41 18.05 10.59
N VAL A 90 32.42 17.27 10.16
CA VAL A 90 31.89 16.12 10.90
C VAL A 90 32.58 14.82 10.48
N SER A 91 32.27 13.71 11.15
CA SER A 91 32.94 12.42 10.92
C SER A 91 32.79 11.82 9.51
N SER A 92 31.80 12.26 8.72
CA SER A 92 31.62 11.86 7.30
C SER A 92 32.27 12.83 6.29
N GLY A 93 33.14 13.74 6.74
CA GLY A 93 33.71 14.82 5.91
C GLY A 93 32.74 15.97 5.58
N GLY A 94 31.48 15.87 5.98
CA GLY A 94 30.47 16.92 5.81
C GLY A 94 30.70 18.14 6.68
N SER A 95 29.91 19.20 6.47
CA SER A 95 29.92 20.44 7.26
C SER A 95 28.84 20.45 8.35
N LEU A 96 28.88 21.39 9.30
CA LEU A 96 27.82 21.56 10.31
C LEU A 96 26.39 21.76 9.73
N LEU A 97 26.27 22.22 8.47
CA LEU A 97 24.98 22.28 7.77
C LEU A 97 24.38 20.89 7.49
N HIS A 98 25.20 19.83 7.39
CA HIS A 98 24.75 18.45 7.22
C HIS A 98 24.06 17.94 8.49
N LEU A 99 24.57 18.31 9.68
CA LEU A 99 23.89 18.04 10.95
C LEU A 99 22.59 18.85 11.07
N CYS A 100 22.63 20.15 10.74
CA CYS A 100 21.41 20.96 10.77
C CYS A 100 20.33 20.36 9.85
N ALA A 101 20.70 19.94 8.64
CA ALA A 101 19.80 19.27 7.69
C ALA A 101 19.28 17.91 8.16
N ARG A 102 20.07 17.15 8.93
CA ARG A 102 19.69 15.83 9.47
C ARG A 102 18.74 15.93 10.66
N TYR A 103 18.93 16.94 11.50
CA TYR A 103 18.21 17.13 12.77
C TYR A 103 17.23 18.33 12.74
N ASP A 104 16.82 18.79 11.57
CA ASP A 104 15.90 19.94 11.38
C ASP A 104 16.25 21.22 12.18
N ASN A 105 17.54 21.52 12.37
CA ASN A 105 17.96 22.77 13.03
C ASN A 105 18.07 23.93 12.01
N ALA A 106 16.92 24.37 11.51
CA ALA A 106 16.80 25.48 10.56
C ALA A 106 17.36 26.81 11.10
N PHE A 107 17.27 27.05 12.42
CA PHE A 107 17.76 28.28 13.05
C PHE A 107 19.29 28.38 13.05
N ILE A 108 19.98 27.32 13.46
CA ILE A 108 21.45 27.29 13.38
C ILE A 108 21.92 27.17 11.92
N ALA A 109 21.14 26.55 11.02
CA ALA A 109 21.42 26.59 9.58
C ALA A 109 21.46 28.02 9.02
N GLU A 110 20.43 28.86 9.29
CA GLU A 110 20.42 30.28 8.89
C GLU A 110 21.68 31.00 9.41
N ILE A 111 22.05 30.77 10.67
CA ILE A 111 23.19 31.39 11.36
C ILE A 111 24.57 30.91 10.83
N LEU A 112 24.65 29.71 10.26
CA LEU A 112 25.85 29.17 9.60
C LEU A 112 25.97 29.66 8.15
N ILE A 113 24.85 29.77 7.43
CA ILE A 113 24.77 30.38 6.10
C ILE A 113 25.18 31.86 6.16
N ASP A 114 24.67 32.63 7.14
CA ASP A 114 25.06 34.02 7.41
C ASP A 114 26.55 34.18 7.76
N ARG A 115 27.22 33.11 8.23
CA ARG A 115 28.67 33.07 8.46
C ARG A 115 29.48 32.61 7.23
N GLY A 116 28.83 32.27 6.11
CA GLY A 116 29.50 31.85 4.89
C GLY A 116 29.92 30.38 4.85
N VAL A 117 29.27 29.49 5.62
CA VAL A 117 29.45 28.05 5.43
C VAL A 117 28.91 27.65 4.06
N ASN A 118 29.68 26.85 3.31
CA ASN A 118 29.33 26.45 1.95
C ASN A 118 28.07 25.55 1.96
N VAL A 119 26.97 26.07 1.40
CA VAL A 119 25.70 25.33 1.20
C VAL A 119 25.83 24.19 0.18
N ASN A 120 26.85 24.27 -0.69
CA ASN A 120 27.22 23.27 -1.68
C ASN A 120 28.47 22.48 -1.25
N HIS A 121 28.72 22.36 0.06
CA HIS A 121 29.75 21.47 0.57
C HIS A 121 29.30 20.03 0.30
N GLN A 122 30.19 19.23 -0.27
CA GLN A 122 29.99 17.81 -0.51
C GLN A 122 30.79 16.99 0.51
N ASP A 123 30.14 16.01 1.14
CA ASP A 123 30.78 15.08 2.08
C ASP A 123 31.44 13.87 1.36
N GLU A 124 31.86 12.84 2.09
CA GLU A 124 32.60 11.71 1.51
C GLU A 124 31.80 10.89 0.48
N ASP A 125 30.46 10.86 0.58
CA ASP A 125 29.55 10.25 -0.42
C ASP A 125 29.07 11.27 -1.48
N PHE A 126 29.69 12.45 -1.52
CA PHE A 126 29.29 13.60 -2.31
C PHE A 126 27.87 14.13 -2.00
N TRP A 127 27.30 13.78 -0.85
CA TRP A 127 26.03 14.37 -0.41
C TRP A 127 26.23 15.83 -0.02
N THR A 128 25.21 16.64 -0.23
CA THR A 128 25.15 18.04 0.20
C THR A 128 24.12 18.18 1.34
N PRO A 129 24.08 19.32 2.07
CA PRO A 129 23.01 19.59 3.02
C PRO A 129 21.61 19.47 2.40
N MET A 130 21.47 19.74 1.08
CA MET A 130 20.22 19.57 0.35
C MET A 130 19.81 18.11 0.21
N HIS A 131 20.76 17.20 -0.08
CA HIS A 131 20.49 15.75 -0.16
C HIS A 131 19.92 15.22 1.17
N ILE A 132 20.55 15.60 2.29
CA ILE A 132 20.10 15.23 3.63
C ILE A 132 18.72 15.85 3.93
N ALA A 133 18.53 17.15 3.67
CA ALA A 133 17.26 17.82 3.93
C ALA A 133 16.09 17.21 3.14
N CYS A 134 16.34 16.68 1.93
CA CYS A 134 15.35 15.96 1.13
C CYS A 134 15.07 14.55 1.67
N ALA A 135 16.13 13.80 2.01
CA ALA A 135 16.01 12.44 2.57
C ALA A 135 15.32 12.42 3.95
N CYS A 136 15.48 13.47 4.74
CA CYS A 136 14.82 13.65 6.04
C CYS A 136 13.45 14.36 5.95
N ASP A 137 13.07 14.87 4.78
CA ASP A 137 11.87 15.69 4.53
C ASP A 137 11.74 16.93 5.45
N ASN A 138 12.79 17.77 5.46
CA ASN A 138 12.88 19.00 6.27
C ASN A 138 12.67 20.26 5.38
N PRO A 139 11.42 20.68 5.08
CA PRO A 139 11.12 21.67 4.04
C PRO A 139 11.62 23.08 4.36
N ASP A 140 11.66 23.49 5.64
CA ASP A 140 12.22 24.78 6.04
C ASP A 140 13.72 24.88 5.71
N ILE A 141 14.46 23.77 5.83
CA ILE A 141 15.89 23.71 5.47
C ILE A 141 16.08 23.64 3.96
N VAL A 142 15.25 22.88 3.23
CA VAL A 142 15.25 22.90 1.75
C VAL A 142 15.02 24.33 1.25
N LEU A 143 14.03 25.03 1.81
CA LEU A 143 13.72 26.42 1.46
C LEU A 143 14.86 27.39 1.82
N LEU A 144 15.47 27.26 3.00
CA LEU A 144 16.64 28.07 3.39
C LEU A 144 17.84 27.87 2.46
N LEU A 145 18.15 26.62 2.08
CA LEU A 145 19.24 26.29 1.17
C LEU A 145 18.97 26.80 -0.25
N VAL A 146 17.73 26.65 -0.76
CA VAL A 146 17.31 27.22 -2.06
C VAL A 146 17.44 28.75 -2.04
N LEU A 147 16.97 29.42 -0.99
CA LEU A 147 17.09 30.87 -0.83
C LEU A 147 18.55 31.36 -0.67
N ALA A 148 19.45 30.50 -0.19
CA ALA A 148 20.88 30.73 -0.11
C ALA A 148 21.64 30.46 -1.43
N GLY A 149 20.96 29.99 -2.48
CA GLY A 149 21.56 29.69 -3.79
C GLY A 149 22.29 28.35 -3.85
N ALA A 150 21.82 27.34 -3.10
CA ALA A 150 22.34 25.99 -3.20
C ALA A 150 22.05 25.37 -4.59
N ASP A 151 22.99 24.56 -5.09
CA ASP A 151 22.87 23.90 -6.38
C ASP A 151 22.15 22.56 -6.23
N VAL A 152 20.88 22.57 -6.64
CA VAL A 152 19.95 21.44 -6.63
C VAL A 152 20.24 20.37 -7.70
N LEU A 153 21.28 20.55 -8.52
CA LEU A 153 21.70 19.63 -9.58
C LEU A 153 23.04 18.93 -9.31
N LEU A 154 23.68 19.21 -8.16
CA LEU A 154 24.86 18.48 -7.72
C LEU A 154 24.53 17.00 -7.54
N GLN A 155 25.45 16.13 -7.98
CA GLN A 155 25.29 14.68 -7.95
C GLN A 155 26.10 14.05 -6.81
N ASP A 156 25.50 13.08 -6.13
CA ASP A 156 26.19 12.17 -5.20
C ASP A 156 27.05 11.13 -5.95
N VAL A 157 27.73 10.24 -5.21
CA VAL A 157 28.53 9.14 -5.82
C VAL A 157 27.71 8.17 -6.69
N ASN A 158 26.39 8.08 -6.49
CA ASN A 158 25.48 7.26 -7.30
C ASN A 158 24.94 8.00 -8.55
N GLY A 159 25.21 9.31 -8.69
CA GLY A 159 24.66 10.13 -9.77
C GLY A 159 23.22 10.62 -9.53
N ASN A 160 22.72 10.50 -8.30
CA ASN A 160 21.44 11.05 -7.85
C ASN A 160 21.58 12.55 -7.55
N ILE A 161 20.51 13.32 -7.72
CA ILE A 161 20.39 14.72 -7.24
C ILE A 161 19.51 14.78 -5.98
N PRO A 162 19.47 15.87 -5.20
CA PRO A 162 18.66 15.96 -3.98
C PRO A 162 17.17 15.60 -4.16
N LEU A 163 16.58 15.96 -5.32
CA LEU A 163 15.19 15.61 -5.65
C LEU A 163 14.95 14.09 -5.73
N ASP A 164 15.95 13.28 -6.08
CA ASP A 164 15.81 11.82 -6.12
C ASP A 164 15.65 11.20 -4.71
N TYR A 165 16.01 11.94 -3.66
CA TYR A 165 15.83 11.55 -2.25
C TYR A 165 14.60 12.19 -1.59
N ALA A 166 13.93 13.14 -2.25
CA ALA A 166 12.71 13.73 -1.73
C ALA A 166 11.53 12.75 -1.89
N ILE A 167 10.76 12.56 -0.81
CA ILE A 167 9.59 11.67 -0.81
C ILE A 167 8.49 12.27 -1.70
N GLU A 168 7.94 11.46 -2.61
CA GLU A 168 6.93 11.94 -3.56
C GLU A 168 5.67 12.46 -2.86
N GLY A 169 5.34 13.74 -3.10
CA GLY A 169 4.15 14.40 -2.54
C GLY A 169 4.38 15.17 -1.23
N THR A 170 5.60 15.21 -0.70
CA THR A 170 5.92 16.06 0.46
C THR A 170 6.27 17.50 0.07
N GLU A 171 6.28 18.41 1.04
CA GLU A 171 6.57 19.83 0.81
C GLU A 171 8.02 20.04 0.30
N SER A 172 8.98 19.25 0.77
CA SER A 172 10.36 19.24 0.25
C SER A 172 10.41 18.91 -1.25
N SER A 173 9.64 17.89 -1.69
CA SER A 173 9.54 17.55 -3.11
C SER A 173 8.87 18.66 -3.91
N PHE A 174 7.82 19.29 -3.37
CA PHE A 174 7.09 20.37 -4.02
C PHE A 174 7.94 21.64 -4.20
N ILE A 175 8.73 22.03 -3.19
CA ILE A 175 9.66 23.16 -3.26
C ILE A 175 10.69 22.94 -4.37
N LEU A 176 11.33 21.77 -4.42
CA LEU A 176 12.34 21.47 -5.46
C LEU A 176 11.74 21.36 -6.86
N LEU A 177 10.60 20.69 -7.02
CA LEU A 177 9.92 20.59 -8.32
C LEU A 177 9.52 21.97 -8.85
N THR A 178 8.97 22.83 -7.99
CA THR A 178 8.61 24.21 -8.37
C THR A 178 9.84 25.03 -8.75
N TYR A 179 10.91 24.96 -7.96
CA TYR A 179 12.16 25.67 -8.23
C TYR A 179 12.80 25.22 -9.56
N LEU A 180 12.79 23.92 -9.86
CA LEU A 180 13.35 23.37 -11.09
C LEU A 180 12.53 23.75 -12.34
N ASP A 181 11.19 23.80 -12.23
CA ASP A 181 10.30 24.29 -13.30
C ASP A 181 10.50 25.81 -13.55
N GLU A 182 10.56 26.63 -12.48
CA GLU A 182 10.84 28.07 -12.59
C GLU A 182 12.20 28.37 -13.24
N HIS A 183 13.19 27.47 -13.09
CA HIS A 183 14.51 27.57 -13.72
C HIS A 183 14.61 26.83 -15.07
N GLY A 184 13.51 26.26 -15.58
CA GLY A 184 13.42 25.65 -16.91
C GLY A 184 14.17 24.32 -17.05
N VAL A 185 14.34 23.56 -15.97
CA VAL A 185 15.08 22.31 -15.96
C VAL A 185 14.17 21.14 -16.35
N ASP A 186 14.37 20.58 -17.55
CA ASP A 186 13.63 19.39 -17.99
C ASP A 186 14.04 18.12 -17.21
N LEU A 187 13.20 17.77 -16.24
CA LEU A 187 13.29 16.55 -15.45
C LEU A 187 13.27 15.26 -16.29
N THR A 188 12.66 15.28 -17.50
CA THR A 188 12.62 14.10 -18.38
C THR A 188 13.97 13.87 -19.06
N SER A 189 14.66 14.93 -19.50
CA SER A 189 16.05 14.86 -19.97
C SER A 189 17.02 14.42 -18.87
N LEU A 190 16.89 14.93 -17.63
CA LEU A 190 17.72 14.47 -16.50
C LEU A 190 17.53 12.98 -16.20
N ARG A 191 16.27 12.50 -16.13
CA ARG A 191 15.95 11.07 -15.94
C ARG A 191 16.47 10.20 -17.09
N GLN A 192 16.45 10.70 -18.34
CA GLN A 192 17.05 10.00 -19.48
C GLN A 192 18.59 9.93 -19.39
N ILE A 193 19.27 11.01 -18.99
CA ILE A 193 20.75 11.01 -18.80
C ILE A 193 21.17 10.04 -17.69
N LYS A 194 20.40 9.97 -16.61
CA LYS A 194 20.60 9.01 -15.50
C LYS A 194 20.51 7.55 -15.98
N LEU A 195 19.56 7.24 -16.86
CA LEU A 195 19.43 5.92 -17.50
C LEU A 195 20.48 5.66 -18.60
N GLN A 196 21.06 6.70 -19.21
CA GLN A 196 22.07 6.53 -20.26
C GLN A 196 23.42 6.02 -19.73
N ARG A 197 23.88 6.41 -18.53
CA ARG A 197 25.20 5.95 -18.03
C ARG A 197 25.29 4.41 -17.88
N PRO A 198 24.34 3.71 -17.21
CA PRO A 198 24.35 2.25 -17.15
C PRO A 198 24.19 1.58 -18.53
N LEU A 199 23.32 2.12 -19.40
CA LEU A 199 23.14 1.58 -20.75
C LEU A 199 24.40 1.73 -21.62
N ALA A 200 25.07 2.88 -21.55
CA ALA A 200 26.31 3.15 -22.28
C ALA A 200 27.41 2.19 -21.84
N MET A 201 27.68 2.09 -20.54
CA MET A 201 28.66 1.12 -20.01
C MET A 201 28.29 -0.31 -20.36
N LEU A 202 27.00 -0.68 -20.32
CA LEU A 202 26.53 -2.01 -20.74
C LEU A 202 26.73 -2.25 -22.25
N THR A 203 26.56 -1.25 -23.11
CA THR A 203 26.84 -1.39 -24.56
C THR A 203 28.33 -1.39 -24.87
N ASP A 204 29.14 -0.59 -24.16
CA ASP A 204 30.59 -0.53 -24.33
C ASP A 204 31.25 -1.82 -23.84
N VAL A 205 30.83 -2.36 -22.69
CA VAL A 205 31.28 -3.68 -22.21
C VAL A 205 30.83 -4.80 -23.15
N LYS A 206 29.59 -4.78 -23.68
CA LYS A 206 29.16 -5.74 -24.71
C LYS A 206 30.01 -5.65 -25.98
N HIS A 207 30.36 -4.44 -26.42
CA HIS A 207 31.24 -4.24 -27.57
C HIS A 207 32.65 -4.78 -27.28
N PHE A 208 33.26 -4.41 -26.15
CA PHE A 208 34.58 -4.86 -25.69
C PHE A 208 34.67 -6.39 -25.61
N LEU A 209 33.71 -7.04 -24.96
CA LEU A 209 33.64 -8.50 -24.87
C LEU A 209 33.42 -9.15 -26.26
N SER A 210 32.58 -8.58 -27.12
CA SER A 210 32.42 -9.08 -28.49
C SER A 210 33.65 -8.90 -29.38
N GLY A 211 34.53 -7.95 -29.04
CA GLY A 211 35.86 -7.75 -29.63
C GLY A 211 36.94 -8.70 -29.10
N GLY A 212 36.63 -9.55 -28.10
CA GLY A 212 37.59 -10.45 -27.46
C GLY A 212 38.42 -9.80 -26.34
N GLY A 213 37.95 -8.69 -25.76
CA GLY A 213 38.56 -8.07 -24.58
C GLY A 213 38.49 -8.97 -23.34
N ASN A 214 39.48 -8.85 -22.45
CA ASN A 214 39.57 -9.70 -21.26
C ASN A 214 38.66 -9.16 -20.13
N VAL A 215 37.83 -10.03 -19.55
CA VAL A 215 36.90 -9.67 -18.46
C VAL A 215 37.65 -9.12 -17.23
N ASP A 216 38.80 -9.74 -16.93
CA ASP A 216 39.67 -9.41 -15.80
C ASP A 216 40.85 -8.52 -16.20
N GLU A 217 40.69 -7.71 -17.25
CA GLU A 217 41.68 -6.69 -17.60
C GLU A 217 41.77 -5.63 -16.49
N LYS A 218 42.99 -5.36 -16.04
CA LYS A 218 43.31 -4.43 -14.96
C LYS A 218 43.87 -3.13 -15.53
N ASN A 219 43.45 -2.01 -14.98
CA ASN A 219 44.13 -0.73 -15.20
C ASN A 219 45.45 -0.65 -14.39
N ASP A 220 46.15 0.48 -14.48
CA ASP A 220 47.42 0.72 -13.76
C ASP A 220 47.28 0.60 -12.22
N GLU A 221 46.07 0.83 -11.68
CA GLU A 221 45.75 0.71 -10.25
C GLU A 221 45.27 -0.72 -9.84
N GLY A 222 45.35 -1.69 -10.76
CA GLY A 222 44.94 -3.07 -10.53
C GLY A 222 43.43 -3.31 -10.60
N VAL A 223 42.63 -2.26 -10.82
CA VAL A 223 41.17 -2.27 -10.79
C VAL A 223 40.61 -2.85 -12.10
N THR A 224 39.64 -3.76 -12.00
CA THR A 224 38.92 -4.36 -13.15
C THR A 224 37.55 -3.71 -13.39
N LEU A 225 36.94 -3.99 -14.56
CA LEU A 225 35.57 -3.59 -14.86
C LEU A 225 34.55 -4.07 -13.80
N LEU A 226 34.79 -5.25 -13.20
CA LEU A 226 33.94 -5.82 -12.16
C LEU A 226 34.00 -5.01 -10.85
N HIS A 227 35.17 -4.49 -10.47
CA HIS A 227 35.29 -3.57 -9.34
C HIS A 227 34.48 -2.29 -9.56
N MET A 228 34.63 -1.66 -10.73
CA MET A 228 33.93 -0.42 -11.08
C MET A 228 32.40 -0.62 -11.09
N ALA A 229 31.93 -1.69 -11.72
CA ALA A 229 30.50 -2.02 -11.75
C ALA A 229 29.94 -2.36 -10.35
N CYS A 230 30.74 -2.98 -9.47
CA CYS A 230 30.33 -3.29 -8.09
C CYS A 230 30.33 -2.09 -7.15
N ALA A 231 31.20 -1.09 -7.34
CA ALA A 231 31.11 0.18 -6.63
C ALA A 231 29.89 1.00 -7.09
N SER A 232 29.68 1.11 -8.41
CA SER A 232 28.63 1.95 -9.02
C SER A 232 27.22 1.32 -9.07
N GLY A 233 27.00 0.15 -8.45
CA GLY A 233 25.67 -0.49 -8.41
C GLY A 233 25.17 -1.09 -9.75
N TYR A 234 26.02 -1.18 -10.78
CA TYR A 234 25.62 -1.55 -12.15
C TYR A 234 25.39 -3.06 -12.34
N LYS A 235 24.30 -3.56 -11.75
CA LYS A 235 23.89 -4.97 -11.70
C LYS A 235 23.91 -5.67 -13.06
N GLU A 236 23.42 -5.04 -14.12
CA GLU A 236 23.34 -5.64 -15.46
C GLU A 236 24.74 -5.81 -16.09
N VAL A 237 25.69 -4.94 -15.72
CA VAL A 237 27.09 -5.04 -16.13
C VAL A 237 27.80 -6.10 -15.30
N VAL A 238 27.58 -6.15 -13.98
CA VAL A 238 28.10 -7.21 -13.09
C VAL A 238 27.62 -8.59 -13.58
N ALA A 239 26.32 -8.76 -13.84
CA ALA A 239 25.78 -10.02 -14.36
C ALA A 239 26.44 -10.42 -15.69
N LEU A 240 26.59 -9.49 -16.63
CA LEU A 240 27.24 -9.75 -17.92
C LEU A 240 28.71 -10.18 -17.75
N LEU A 241 29.48 -9.52 -16.88
CA LEU A 241 30.88 -9.86 -16.63
C LEU A 241 31.00 -11.26 -15.98
N LEU A 242 30.09 -11.61 -15.06
CA LEU A 242 30.04 -12.93 -14.44
C LEU A 242 29.58 -14.04 -15.40
N GLU A 243 28.66 -13.75 -16.33
CA GLU A 243 28.29 -14.66 -17.43
C GLU A 243 29.47 -14.97 -18.36
N HIS A 244 30.40 -14.02 -18.53
CA HIS A 244 31.62 -14.17 -19.32
C HIS A 244 32.81 -14.71 -18.51
N GLY A 245 32.61 -15.02 -17.22
CA GLY A 245 33.56 -15.75 -16.38
C GLY A 245 34.59 -14.90 -15.61
N GLY A 246 34.34 -13.60 -15.40
CA GLY A 246 35.23 -12.74 -14.61
C GLY A 246 35.40 -13.19 -13.16
N ASP A 247 36.60 -13.01 -12.60
CA ASP A 247 36.97 -13.48 -11.27
C ASP A 247 36.38 -12.59 -10.16
N LEU A 248 35.44 -13.17 -9.42
CA LEU A 248 34.79 -12.61 -8.22
C LEU A 248 35.77 -12.21 -7.11
N ASN A 249 36.96 -12.80 -7.10
CA ASN A 249 37.98 -12.68 -6.05
C ASN A 249 39.20 -11.87 -6.53
N VAL A 250 39.15 -11.29 -7.73
CA VAL A 250 40.22 -10.46 -8.24
C VAL A 250 40.44 -9.26 -7.33
N VAL A 251 41.71 -8.98 -7.02
CA VAL A 251 42.12 -7.87 -6.14
C VAL A 251 42.74 -6.70 -6.90
N ASP A 252 42.53 -5.48 -6.45
CA ASP A 252 43.26 -4.29 -6.91
C ASP A 252 44.64 -4.12 -6.23
N ASN A 253 45.33 -3.00 -6.48
CA ASN A 253 46.64 -2.70 -5.87
C ASN A 253 46.59 -2.51 -4.33
N GLN A 254 45.40 -2.35 -3.74
CA GLN A 254 45.16 -2.19 -2.30
C GLN A 254 44.53 -3.45 -1.67
N TYR A 255 44.50 -4.57 -2.40
CA TYR A 255 43.85 -5.83 -2.00
C TYR A 255 42.32 -5.75 -1.83
N TRP A 256 41.68 -4.69 -2.30
CA TRP A 256 40.21 -4.63 -2.35
C TRP A 256 39.69 -5.60 -3.40
N THR A 257 38.50 -6.15 -3.19
CA THR A 257 37.80 -7.01 -4.15
C THR A 257 36.47 -6.37 -4.56
N PRO A 258 35.80 -6.85 -5.63
CA PRO A 258 34.45 -6.39 -5.98
C PRO A 258 33.43 -6.56 -4.82
N LEU A 259 33.63 -7.53 -3.92
CA LEU A 259 32.78 -7.72 -2.74
C LEU A 259 33.05 -6.67 -1.65
N HIS A 260 34.31 -6.26 -1.42
CA HIS A 260 34.63 -5.14 -0.53
C HIS A 260 33.96 -3.83 -0.99
N LEU A 261 34.03 -3.53 -2.30
CA LEU A 261 33.40 -2.34 -2.87
C LEU A 261 31.87 -2.41 -2.80
N ALA A 262 31.26 -3.57 -3.11
CA ALA A 262 29.82 -3.75 -3.00
C ALA A 262 29.31 -3.61 -1.54
N ALA A 263 30.12 -4.02 -0.55
CA ALA A 263 29.79 -3.85 0.86
C ALA A 263 29.92 -2.39 1.33
N LYS A 264 31.05 -1.73 0.99
CA LYS A 264 31.34 -0.34 1.37
C LYS A 264 30.38 0.68 0.76
N TYR A 265 29.93 0.48 -0.48
CA TYR A 265 28.99 1.41 -1.16
C TYR A 265 27.53 0.96 -1.03
N GLY A 266 27.18 0.15 -0.03
CA GLY A 266 25.79 -0.18 0.30
C GLY A 266 25.05 -1.05 -0.73
N GLN A 267 25.76 -1.65 -1.70
CA GLN A 267 25.20 -2.31 -2.87
C GLN A 267 24.65 -3.71 -2.55
N THR A 268 23.67 -3.76 -1.66
CA THR A 268 23.01 -4.95 -1.08
C THR A 268 22.63 -6.01 -2.13
N ASN A 269 22.14 -5.59 -3.30
CA ASN A 269 21.76 -6.51 -4.38
C ASN A 269 22.96 -7.13 -5.09
N LEU A 270 24.11 -6.44 -5.11
CA LEU A 270 25.36 -6.96 -5.65
C LEU A 270 26.09 -7.84 -4.64
N VAL A 271 26.07 -7.49 -3.35
CA VAL A 271 26.54 -8.39 -2.27
C VAL A 271 25.83 -9.74 -2.36
N LYS A 272 24.50 -9.75 -2.46
CA LYS A 272 23.71 -10.99 -2.70
C LYS A 272 24.15 -11.73 -3.97
N LEU A 273 24.32 -11.04 -5.10
CA LEU A 273 24.70 -11.64 -6.37
C LEU A 273 26.11 -12.28 -6.34
N LEU A 274 27.10 -11.55 -5.82
CA LEU A 274 28.48 -12.00 -5.67
C LEU A 274 28.58 -13.23 -4.75
N LEU A 275 27.86 -13.21 -3.61
CA LEU A 275 27.81 -14.34 -2.68
C LEU A 275 27.10 -15.57 -3.27
N MET A 276 26.02 -15.38 -4.05
CA MET A 276 25.39 -16.46 -4.81
C MET A 276 26.35 -17.08 -5.83
N HIS A 277 27.19 -16.27 -6.47
CA HIS A 277 28.24 -16.73 -7.39
C HIS A 277 29.50 -17.27 -6.71
N GLN A 278 29.55 -17.34 -5.37
CA GLN A 278 30.67 -17.85 -4.56
C GLN A 278 31.92 -16.93 -4.53
N ALA A 279 31.74 -15.62 -4.48
CA ALA A 279 32.78 -14.71 -3.99
C ALA A 279 33.18 -15.08 -2.54
N ASN A 280 34.47 -14.98 -2.21
CA ASN A 280 35.01 -15.31 -0.90
C ASN A 280 34.87 -14.09 0.07
N PRO A 281 34.07 -14.18 1.15
CA PRO A 281 33.92 -13.10 2.11
C PRO A 281 35.07 -13.01 3.13
N ASN A 282 36.03 -13.94 3.11
CA ASN A 282 37.17 -13.98 4.04
C ASN A 282 38.49 -13.46 3.43
N LEU A 283 38.43 -12.69 2.34
CA LEU A 283 39.60 -11.98 1.82
C LEU A 283 39.79 -10.67 2.59
N LEU A 284 41.04 -10.27 2.80
CA LEU A 284 41.40 -9.04 3.52
C LEU A 284 41.99 -8.01 2.56
N ASN A 285 41.68 -6.74 2.78
CA ASN A 285 42.32 -5.61 2.10
C ASN A 285 43.69 -5.25 2.74
N CYS A 286 44.33 -4.17 2.27
CA CYS A 286 45.61 -3.68 2.80
C CYS A 286 45.59 -3.19 4.26
N ASN A 287 44.41 -3.02 4.86
CA ASN A 287 44.21 -2.58 6.25
C ASN A 287 43.96 -3.75 7.22
N GLU A 288 43.99 -4.99 6.72
CA GLU A 288 43.56 -6.21 7.43
C GLU A 288 42.03 -6.31 7.67
N GLU A 289 41.22 -5.55 6.93
CA GLU A 289 39.74 -5.54 7.00
C GLU A 289 39.11 -6.53 6.00
N LYS A 290 38.04 -7.23 6.39
CA LYS A 290 37.12 -7.99 5.51
C LYS A 290 36.07 -7.09 4.86
N PRO A 291 35.29 -7.57 3.86
CA PRO A 291 34.10 -6.89 3.37
C PRO A 291 33.03 -6.61 4.45
N SER A 292 32.96 -7.44 5.50
CA SER A 292 32.05 -7.27 6.63
C SER A 292 32.45 -6.10 7.52
N ASP A 293 33.72 -5.98 7.87
CA ASP A 293 34.28 -4.91 8.73
C ASP A 293 34.08 -3.49 8.15
N ILE A 294 33.83 -3.39 6.83
CA ILE A 294 33.63 -2.14 6.08
C ILE A 294 32.20 -1.98 5.53
N ALA A 295 31.25 -2.79 5.97
CA ALA A 295 29.89 -2.79 5.44
C ALA A 295 29.14 -1.48 5.74
N ALA A 296 28.48 -0.89 4.74
CA ALA A 296 27.74 0.37 4.89
C ALA A 296 26.49 0.31 5.79
N SER A 297 26.10 -0.88 6.26
CA SER A 297 24.96 -1.09 7.17
C SER A 297 25.02 -2.46 7.84
N GLU A 298 24.47 -2.56 9.05
CA GLU A 298 24.35 -3.80 9.84
C GLU A 298 23.68 -4.95 9.04
N PHE A 299 22.75 -4.63 8.13
CA PHE A 299 22.10 -5.62 7.27
C PHE A 299 23.05 -6.26 6.23
N ILE A 300 24.03 -5.50 5.74
CA ILE A 300 25.07 -6.00 4.84
C ILE A 300 26.13 -6.77 5.64
N GLU A 301 26.50 -6.25 6.82
CA GLU A 301 27.40 -6.92 7.77
C GLU A 301 26.88 -8.31 8.15
N GLU A 302 25.63 -8.39 8.65
CA GLU A 302 25.01 -9.65 9.09
C GLU A 302 24.91 -10.68 7.93
N MET A 303 24.70 -10.21 6.70
CA MET A 303 24.68 -11.05 5.50
C MET A 303 26.07 -11.59 5.15
N LEU A 304 27.12 -10.78 5.32
CA LEU A 304 28.51 -11.19 5.08
C LEU A 304 28.99 -12.13 6.18
N LEU A 305 28.72 -11.85 7.45
CA LEU A 305 29.02 -12.75 8.58
C LEU A 305 28.34 -14.12 8.42
N LYS A 306 27.07 -14.15 7.98
CA LYS A 306 26.37 -15.41 7.61
C LYS A 306 27.07 -16.14 6.47
N ALA A 307 27.59 -15.41 5.48
CA ALA A 307 28.33 -16.01 4.36
C ALA A 307 29.72 -16.52 4.77
N GLU A 308 30.42 -15.86 5.70
CA GLU A 308 31.70 -16.31 6.25
C GLU A 308 31.57 -17.66 6.97
N VAL A 309 30.57 -17.82 7.83
CA VAL A 309 30.27 -19.09 8.50
C VAL A 309 29.98 -20.19 7.48
N ALA A 310 29.11 -19.91 6.50
CA ALA A 310 28.79 -20.86 5.43
C ALA A 310 29.99 -21.16 4.50
N TRP A 311 30.97 -20.26 4.41
CA TRP A 311 32.22 -20.48 3.68
C TRP A 311 33.17 -21.39 4.46
N GLU A 312 33.35 -21.16 5.77
CA GLU A 312 34.16 -22.03 6.63
C GLU A 312 33.65 -23.47 6.66
N GLU A 313 32.34 -23.68 6.76
CA GLU A 313 31.74 -25.03 6.73
C GLU A 313 32.08 -25.77 5.44
N ARG A 314 31.94 -25.10 4.28
CA ARG A 314 32.31 -25.66 2.96
C ARG A 314 33.80 -25.95 2.82
N VAL A 315 34.66 -25.14 3.43
CA VAL A 315 36.12 -25.40 3.46
C VAL A 315 36.43 -26.61 4.33
N LYS A 316 35.76 -26.76 5.48
CA LYS A 316 35.89 -27.95 6.36
C LYS A 316 35.41 -29.23 5.66
N GLU A 317 34.30 -29.18 4.90
CA GLU A 317 33.85 -30.30 4.07
C GLU A 317 34.85 -30.67 2.95
N ARG A 318 35.48 -29.69 2.29
CA ARG A 318 36.51 -29.93 1.26
C ARG A 318 37.80 -30.52 1.83
N LEU A 319 38.16 -30.19 3.08
CA LEU A 319 39.35 -30.70 3.77
C LEU A 319 39.13 -32.08 4.42
N SER A 320 37.88 -32.51 4.63
CA SER A 320 37.55 -33.83 5.20
C SER A 320 37.68 -35.03 4.22
N VAL A 321 38.33 -34.85 3.07
CA VAL A 321 38.63 -35.94 2.11
C VAL A 321 40.14 -36.11 1.95
N PRO A 322 40.80 -36.97 2.75
CA PRO A 322 42.21 -37.29 2.57
C PRO A 322 42.45 -38.16 1.33
N ALA A 323 43.43 -37.78 0.51
CA ALA A 323 44.03 -38.70 -0.45
C ALA A 323 44.92 -39.74 0.29
N LEU A 324 45.03 -40.95 -0.26
CA LEU A 324 45.74 -42.07 0.34
C LEU A 324 47.26 -41.85 0.42
N ALA A 325 47.86 -41.89 1.62
CA ALA A 325 49.18 -42.47 1.88
C ALA A 325 49.55 -42.59 3.40
N SER A 326 50.25 -43.68 3.72
CA SER A 326 51.19 -43.89 4.86
C SER A 326 50.77 -43.64 6.33
N GLU A 327 50.48 -44.76 7.00
CA GLU A 327 51.09 -45.25 8.26
C GLU A 327 50.64 -44.74 9.66
N GLU A 328 50.34 -45.74 10.51
CA GLU A 328 50.13 -45.79 11.97
C GLU A 328 51.49 -45.67 12.75
N PRO A 329 51.61 -45.66 14.11
CA PRO A 329 50.69 -46.22 15.13
C PRO A 329 50.57 -45.62 16.57
N TYR A 330 49.56 -46.11 17.31
CA TYR A 330 49.48 -46.39 18.77
C TYR A 330 49.40 -45.20 19.79
N GLU A 331 48.31 -45.07 20.57
CA GLU A 331 48.06 -45.54 21.98
C GLU A 331 48.41 -44.48 23.07
N GLU A 332 47.79 -44.35 24.25
CA GLU A 332 46.78 -45.16 25.00
C GLU A 332 45.93 -44.27 25.98
N ILE A 333 44.66 -44.66 26.24
CA ILE A 333 43.92 -44.86 27.55
C ILE A 333 44.27 -43.95 28.79
N LEU A 334 43.36 -43.41 29.67
CA LEU A 334 42.16 -43.94 30.39
C LEU A 334 41.27 -42.81 31.08
N HIS A 335 39.98 -42.65 30.72
CA HIS A 335 38.78 -42.20 31.55
C HIS A 335 38.75 -40.83 32.32
N ASP A 336 37.60 -40.24 32.74
CA ASP A 336 36.30 -40.81 33.20
C ASP A 336 35.02 -39.94 32.92
N LEU A 337 33.83 -40.41 33.34
CA LEU A 337 32.46 -39.93 32.96
C LEU A 337 31.48 -39.88 34.18
N PRO A 338 30.18 -39.49 34.06
CA PRO A 338 29.52 -38.47 33.22
C PRO A 338 28.47 -37.59 33.98
N ALA A 339 27.88 -36.58 33.29
CA ALA A 339 26.51 -36.11 33.55
C ALA A 339 25.82 -35.56 32.27
N LEU A 340 24.85 -36.32 31.73
CA LEU A 340 23.71 -35.96 30.84
C LEU A 340 23.71 -34.52 30.25
N SER A 341 23.83 -34.24 28.94
CA SER A 341 23.43 -34.96 27.71
C SER A 341 21.90 -35.15 27.55
N SER A 342 21.28 -34.91 26.38
CA SER A 342 21.83 -34.77 25.01
C SER A 342 21.04 -33.81 24.07
N LYS A 343 21.77 -33.04 23.24
CA LYS A 343 21.46 -32.93 21.80
C LYS A 343 22.07 -34.15 21.11
N LEU A 344 21.50 -34.67 20.02
CA LEU A 344 22.27 -35.36 18.94
C LEU A 344 21.41 -35.75 17.72
N SER A 345 21.97 -35.45 16.55
CA SER A 345 21.78 -36.05 15.22
C SER A 345 23.19 -36.10 14.58
N PRO A 346 23.47 -36.72 13.40
CA PRO A 346 22.65 -37.52 12.47
C PRO A 346 23.32 -38.88 12.10
N LEU A 347 23.18 -39.35 10.83
CA LEU A 347 23.85 -40.47 10.08
C LEU A 347 22.99 -41.75 9.83
N VAL A 348 23.12 -42.61 8.78
CA VAL A 348 23.52 -42.58 7.32
C VAL A 348 23.64 -44.08 6.85
N LEU A 349 23.33 -44.60 5.63
CA LEU A 349 22.80 -44.02 4.37
C LEU A 349 21.77 -44.92 3.57
N PRO A 350 22.09 -46.08 2.92
CA PRO A 350 21.53 -46.31 1.56
C PRO A 350 21.06 -47.75 1.13
N ILE A 351 20.80 -47.86 -0.20
CA ILE A 351 20.55 -49.02 -1.11
C ILE A 351 19.06 -49.15 -1.51
N ALA A 352 18.64 -49.18 -2.79
CA ALA A 352 19.36 -49.40 -4.08
C ALA A 352 18.99 -48.39 -5.20
N LYS A 353 19.64 -48.53 -6.38
CA LYS A 353 19.37 -47.86 -7.68
C LYS A 353 18.79 -48.87 -8.70
N GLN A 354 18.54 -48.39 -9.94
CA GLN A 354 18.06 -49.10 -11.17
C GLN A 354 16.53 -49.15 -11.32
N ASP A 355 15.91 -48.88 -12.47
CA ASP A 355 16.36 -48.41 -13.82
C ASP A 355 15.31 -47.39 -14.38
N SER A 356 15.63 -46.37 -15.20
CA SER A 356 15.92 -46.37 -16.66
C SER A 356 14.72 -46.85 -17.52
N MET A 357 14.26 -46.20 -18.60
CA MET A 357 14.82 -45.15 -19.49
C MET A 357 13.73 -44.19 -20.09
N LEU A 358 14.19 -43.07 -20.67
CA LEU A 358 13.89 -42.42 -21.99
C LEU A 358 12.56 -42.74 -22.76
N GLU A 359 12.03 -41.90 -23.66
CA GLU A 359 12.65 -40.82 -24.48
C GLU A 359 11.66 -39.69 -24.88
N LYS A 360 12.09 -38.78 -25.76
CA LYS A 360 11.43 -37.51 -26.15
C LYS A 360 10.50 -37.61 -27.39
N ASP A 361 9.67 -36.57 -27.51
CA ASP A 361 9.15 -35.89 -28.72
C ASP A 361 9.35 -36.51 -30.13
N ILE A 362 8.32 -36.46 -31.00
CA ILE A 362 8.32 -35.59 -32.21
C ILE A 362 7.02 -35.68 -33.07
N MET A 363 6.56 -34.49 -33.51
CA MET A 363 5.70 -34.12 -34.67
C MET A 363 4.43 -34.91 -35.10
N PHE A 364 3.34 -34.14 -35.22
CA PHE A 364 2.41 -34.05 -36.36
C PHE A 364 2.37 -35.19 -37.41
N LYS A 365 1.19 -35.79 -37.63
CA LYS A 365 0.28 -35.40 -38.74
C LYS A 365 -1.08 -36.14 -38.80
N ASP A 366 -1.99 -35.51 -39.55
CA ASP A 366 -3.08 -36.02 -40.44
C ASP A 366 -3.65 -37.46 -40.29
N ALA A 367 -4.92 -37.78 -40.61
CA ALA A 367 -6.20 -37.05 -40.73
C ALA A 367 -7.32 -38.03 -41.21
N THR A 368 -8.59 -37.66 -41.00
CA THR A 368 -9.81 -38.15 -41.72
C THR A 368 -10.37 -39.57 -41.46
N LYS A 369 -11.72 -39.63 -41.44
CA LYS A 369 -12.64 -40.78 -41.68
C LYS A 369 -12.66 -41.94 -40.65
N GLY A 370 -13.82 -42.48 -40.24
CA GLY A 370 -15.19 -41.99 -40.43
C GLY A 370 -16.32 -43.04 -40.24
N LEU A 371 -17.54 -42.51 -40.09
CA LEU A 371 -18.86 -43.10 -40.42
C LEU A 371 -19.43 -44.35 -39.68
N CYS A 372 -20.68 -44.15 -39.23
CA CYS A 372 -21.85 -45.06 -39.31
C CYS A 372 -22.14 -46.14 -38.25
N LYS A 373 -23.25 -45.88 -37.50
CA LYS A 373 -24.41 -46.78 -37.24
C LYS A 373 -24.15 -48.03 -36.33
N ARG A 374 -25.09 -48.52 -35.51
CA ARG A 374 -26.57 -48.44 -35.56
C ARG A 374 -27.25 -48.68 -34.19
N GLN A 375 -28.57 -48.42 -34.15
CA GLN A 375 -29.67 -48.92 -33.27
C GLN A 375 -29.44 -50.31 -32.62
N SER A 376 -30.04 -50.76 -31.50
CA SER A 376 -30.91 -50.21 -30.39
C SER A 376 -30.89 -51.28 -29.24
N GLN A 377 -31.72 -51.39 -28.17
CA GLN A 377 -32.98 -50.78 -27.67
C GLN A 377 -33.22 -51.18 -26.17
N ASP A 378 -34.07 -50.46 -25.42
CA ASP A 378 -34.74 -50.83 -24.13
C ASP A 378 -33.83 -51.18 -22.89
N SER A 379 -34.17 -51.01 -21.60
CA SER A 379 -35.32 -50.42 -20.85
C SER A 379 -34.87 -49.85 -19.46
N ILE A 380 -35.82 -49.39 -18.61
CA ILE A 380 -35.69 -48.58 -17.36
C ILE A 380 -36.41 -49.33 -16.19
N PRO A 381 -36.17 -49.16 -14.84
CA PRO A 381 -35.47 -48.08 -14.07
C PRO A 381 -34.46 -48.52 -12.95
N GLU A 382 -33.99 -47.53 -12.16
CA GLU A 382 -33.58 -47.58 -10.72
C GLU A 382 -32.35 -48.42 -10.30
N ASN A 383 -31.19 -47.83 -9.96
CA ASN A 383 -30.96 -47.08 -8.72
C ASN A 383 -29.65 -46.23 -8.75
N ALA A 384 -29.37 -45.45 -7.71
CA ALA A 384 -28.28 -44.46 -7.67
C ALA A 384 -26.93 -44.97 -7.10
N THR A 385 -25.81 -44.63 -7.76
CA THR A 385 -24.48 -44.40 -7.12
C THR A 385 -23.46 -43.71 -8.05
N VAL A 386 -22.77 -42.70 -7.50
CA VAL A 386 -21.36 -42.29 -7.70
C VAL A 386 -20.69 -42.33 -9.10
N ASN A 387 -20.34 -41.13 -9.60
CA ASN A 387 -19.19 -40.72 -10.42
C ASN A 387 -18.68 -41.62 -11.57
N GLY A 388 -18.87 -41.13 -12.80
CA GLY A 388 -18.04 -41.42 -13.98
C GLY A 388 -17.84 -40.14 -14.81
N PRO A 389 -16.80 -40.04 -15.67
CA PRO A 389 -16.47 -38.81 -16.37
C PRO A 389 -17.54 -38.42 -17.39
N THR A 390 -18.17 -37.27 -17.18
CA THR A 390 -19.17 -36.70 -18.09
C THR A 390 -18.53 -36.28 -19.42
N LYS A 391 -19.12 -36.73 -20.53
CA LYS A 391 -18.88 -36.10 -21.84
C LYS A 391 -19.45 -34.68 -21.78
N PRO A 392 -18.79 -33.67 -22.40
CA PRO A 392 -19.31 -32.32 -22.41
C PRO A 392 -20.66 -32.28 -23.14
N GLU A 393 -21.69 -31.80 -22.45
CA GLU A 393 -22.98 -31.50 -23.10
C GLU A 393 -22.80 -30.33 -24.08
N PRO A 394 -23.46 -30.37 -25.26
CA PRO A 394 -23.41 -29.27 -26.20
C PRO A 394 -24.19 -28.07 -25.63
N VAL A 395 -23.47 -27.08 -25.09
CA VAL A 395 -24.05 -25.88 -24.47
C VAL A 395 -24.94 -25.16 -25.47
N LYS A 396 -26.25 -25.31 -25.29
CA LYS A 396 -27.28 -24.74 -26.17
C LYS A 396 -27.78 -23.41 -25.60
N LEU A 397 -27.18 -22.31 -26.06
CA LEU A 397 -27.76 -20.99 -25.87
C LEU A 397 -29.17 -20.93 -26.49
N MET A 398 -30.07 -20.19 -25.87
CA MET A 398 -31.38 -19.93 -26.47
C MET A 398 -31.25 -18.96 -27.66
N PRO A 399 -32.10 -19.08 -28.69
CA PRO A 399 -32.11 -18.12 -29.79
C PRO A 399 -32.53 -16.73 -29.26
N PRO A 400 -32.05 -15.64 -29.90
CA PRO A 400 -32.44 -14.30 -29.52
C PRO A 400 -33.94 -14.05 -29.75
N ALA A 401 -34.49 -13.11 -28.98
CA ALA A 401 -35.90 -12.72 -28.94
C ALA A 401 -36.04 -11.19 -28.92
N PRO A 402 -37.19 -10.61 -29.34
CA PRO A 402 -37.37 -9.16 -29.31
C PRO A 402 -37.15 -8.53 -27.92
N SER A 403 -37.63 -9.18 -26.85
CA SER A 403 -37.38 -8.75 -25.46
C SER A 403 -36.00 -9.13 -24.92
N ASP A 404 -34.99 -9.26 -25.79
CA ASP A 404 -33.57 -9.25 -25.41
C ASP A 404 -33.07 -7.84 -25.04
N ASP A 405 -33.70 -6.80 -25.57
CA ASP A 405 -33.50 -5.40 -25.17
C ASP A 405 -34.83 -4.77 -24.76
N LEU A 406 -34.92 -4.34 -23.49
CA LEU A 406 -36.14 -3.74 -22.93
C LEU A 406 -36.43 -2.34 -23.51
N ALA A 407 -35.44 -1.65 -24.08
CA ALA A 407 -35.65 -0.37 -24.77
C ALA A 407 -36.52 -0.50 -26.04
N THR A 408 -36.67 -1.72 -26.56
CA THR A 408 -37.51 -2.00 -27.75
C THR A 408 -38.99 -2.28 -27.43
N LEU A 409 -39.38 -2.26 -26.15
CA LEU A 409 -40.76 -2.53 -25.73
C LEU A 409 -41.70 -1.36 -26.06
N SER A 410 -42.88 -1.68 -26.61
CA SER A 410 -43.91 -0.69 -26.95
C SER A 410 -44.61 -0.04 -25.74
N GLU A 411 -44.50 -0.64 -24.57
CA GLU A 411 -45.02 -0.12 -23.30
C GLU A 411 -43.96 -0.26 -22.20
N LEU A 412 -43.45 0.87 -21.71
CA LEU A 412 -42.48 0.93 -20.63
C LEU A 412 -43.21 1.28 -19.31
N ASN A 413 -43.51 0.25 -18.52
CA ASN A 413 -44.02 0.40 -17.14
C ASN A 413 -43.49 -0.73 -16.26
N ASP A 414 -43.50 -0.52 -14.95
CA ASP A 414 -42.94 -1.46 -13.96
C ASP A 414 -43.47 -2.89 -14.13
N GLY A 415 -44.75 -3.03 -14.50
CA GLY A 415 -45.40 -4.33 -14.72
C GLY A 415 -44.89 -5.05 -15.97
N THR A 416 -44.74 -4.35 -17.11
CA THR A 416 -44.21 -4.94 -18.35
C THR A 416 -42.74 -5.29 -18.23
N LEU A 417 -41.95 -4.41 -17.61
CA LEU A 417 -40.53 -4.63 -17.34
C LEU A 417 -40.33 -5.85 -16.42
N LEU A 418 -41.02 -5.88 -15.27
CA LEU A 418 -40.94 -7.00 -14.33
C LEU A 418 -41.39 -8.33 -14.95
N TYR A 419 -42.45 -8.31 -15.78
CA TYR A 419 -42.94 -9.51 -16.46
C TYR A 419 -41.90 -10.11 -17.42
N GLU A 420 -41.30 -9.31 -18.30
CA GLU A 420 -40.28 -9.83 -19.23
C GLU A 420 -39.01 -10.26 -18.48
N ILE A 421 -38.58 -9.54 -17.45
CA ILE A 421 -37.43 -9.94 -16.61
C ILE A 421 -37.69 -11.30 -15.92
N GLN A 422 -38.87 -11.49 -15.30
CA GLN A 422 -39.25 -12.76 -14.66
C GLN A 422 -39.35 -13.92 -15.67
N LYS A 423 -39.94 -13.67 -16.83
CA LYS A 423 -40.09 -14.63 -17.93
C LYS A 423 -38.74 -15.09 -18.49
N ARG A 424 -37.78 -14.16 -18.66
CA ARG A 424 -36.40 -14.47 -19.05
C ARG A 424 -35.67 -15.25 -17.96
N PHE A 425 -35.75 -14.82 -16.72
CA PHE A 425 -35.15 -15.51 -15.57
C PHE A 425 -35.66 -16.94 -15.41
N GLY A 426 -36.96 -17.18 -15.61
CA GLY A 426 -37.57 -18.52 -15.61
C GLY A 426 -37.01 -19.46 -16.68
N ASN A 427 -36.54 -18.91 -17.81
CA ASN A 427 -35.83 -19.66 -18.85
C ASN A 427 -34.31 -19.82 -18.57
N ASN A 428 -33.81 -19.34 -17.43
CA ASN A 428 -32.39 -19.17 -17.09
C ASN A 428 -31.65 -18.12 -17.96
N GLN A 429 -32.37 -17.22 -18.63
CA GLN A 429 -31.81 -16.07 -19.35
C GLN A 429 -31.59 -14.93 -18.33
N ILE A 430 -30.42 -14.91 -17.70
CA ILE A 430 -30.09 -13.97 -16.60
C ILE A 430 -29.65 -12.57 -17.07
N TYR A 431 -29.41 -12.42 -18.36
CA TYR A 431 -28.90 -11.19 -18.99
C TYR A 431 -29.96 -10.58 -19.92
N THR A 432 -30.10 -9.26 -19.87
CA THR A 432 -31.02 -8.48 -20.73
C THR A 432 -30.41 -7.11 -21.00
N PHE A 433 -30.53 -6.59 -22.22
CA PHE A 433 -30.14 -5.21 -22.52
C PHE A 433 -31.24 -4.21 -22.14
N ILE A 434 -30.83 -2.97 -21.91
CA ILE A 434 -31.67 -1.78 -21.82
C ILE A 434 -30.88 -0.70 -22.57
N GLY A 435 -30.94 -0.74 -23.90
CA GLY A 435 -29.96 -0.08 -24.77
C GLY A 435 -28.54 -0.55 -24.45
N ASP A 436 -27.68 0.38 -24.03
CA ASP A 436 -26.29 0.10 -23.67
C ASP A 436 -26.08 -0.48 -22.26
N ILE A 437 -27.10 -0.43 -21.40
CA ILE A 437 -27.03 -1.04 -20.07
C ILE A 437 -27.27 -2.55 -20.18
N LEU A 438 -26.42 -3.36 -19.53
CA LEU A 438 -26.66 -4.80 -19.37
C LEU A 438 -27.21 -5.09 -17.96
N LEU A 439 -28.48 -5.45 -17.87
CA LEU A 439 -29.10 -5.97 -16.66
C LEU A 439 -28.65 -7.42 -16.40
N LEU A 440 -28.23 -7.71 -15.16
CA LEU A 440 -27.91 -9.03 -14.64
C LEU A 440 -28.82 -9.36 -13.44
N VAL A 441 -29.50 -10.50 -13.50
CA VAL A 441 -30.25 -11.05 -12.35
C VAL A 441 -29.54 -12.29 -11.83
N ASN A 442 -29.04 -12.25 -10.59
CA ASN A 442 -28.28 -13.36 -10.00
C ASN A 442 -29.14 -14.65 -9.92
N PRO A 443 -28.73 -15.78 -10.56
CA PRO A 443 -29.48 -17.02 -10.53
C PRO A 443 -29.27 -17.87 -9.27
N PHE A 444 -28.34 -17.49 -8.37
CA PHE A 444 -27.96 -18.23 -7.15
C PHE A 444 -27.58 -19.71 -7.38
N LYS A 445 -27.12 -20.03 -8.60
CA LYS A 445 -26.65 -21.36 -9.05
C LYS A 445 -25.72 -21.20 -10.23
N GLU A 446 -24.86 -22.19 -10.48
CA GLU A 446 -24.02 -22.19 -11.69
C GLU A 446 -24.87 -22.37 -12.97
N LEU A 447 -24.45 -21.69 -14.05
CA LEU A 447 -25.03 -21.84 -15.39
C LEU A 447 -23.90 -22.11 -16.42
N PRO A 448 -24.08 -23.02 -17.38
CA PRO A 448 -23.03 -23.42 -18.34
C PRO A 448 -22.67 -22.34 -19.39
N ILE A 449 -23.21 -21.13 -19.26
CA ILE A 449 -23.01 -19.98 -20.16
C ILE A 449 -21.58 -19.41 -20.09
N TYR A 450 -20.85 -19.65 -19.00
CA TYR A 450 -19.45 -19.20 -18.83
C TYR A 450 -18.41 -20.24 -19.29
N SER A 451 -18.76 -21.14 -20.21
CA SER A 451 -17.81 -22.10 -20.77
C SER A 451 -16.86 -21.44 -21.78
N THR A 452 -15.65 -21.98 -21.95
CA THR A 452 -14.67 -21.50 -22.94
C THR A 452 -15.23 -21.55 -24.37
N MET A 453 -16.12 -22.52 -24.66
CA MET A 453 -16.82 -22.62 -25.95
C MET A 453 -17.80 -21.46 -26.15
N VAL A 454 -18.53 -21.04 -25.10
CA VAL A 454 -19.41 -19.86 -25.21
C VAL A 454 -18.59 -18.57 -25.32
N SER A 455 -17.49 -18.43 -24.59
CA SER A 455 -16.55 -17.30 -24.80
C SER A 455 -16.07 -17.23 -26.25
N GLN A 456 -15.78 -18.35 -26.90
CA GLN A 456 -15.45 -18.41 -28.33
C GLN A 456 -16.60 -17.99 -29.26
N LEU A 457 -17.87 -18.28 -28.93
CA LEU A 457 -19.02 -17.88 -29.74
C LEU A 457 -19.23 -16.36 -29.78
N TYR A 458 -18.91 -15.65 -28.70
CA TYR A 458 -19.06 -14.19 -28.63
C TYR A 458 -17.89 -13.40 -29.25
N LEU A 459 -16.76 -14.04 -29.60
CA LEU A 459 -15.61 -13.35 -30.19
C LEU A 459 -15.99 -12.63 -31.49
N SER A 460 -16.05 -11.31 -31.45
CA SER A 460 -16.37 -10.45 -32.59
C SER A 460 -15.11 -9.98 -33.32
N SER A 461 -15.30 -9.61 -34.58
CA SER A 461 -14.29 -8.93 -35.42
C SER A 461 -14.61 -7.44 -35.63
N THR A 462 -15.80 -6.98 -35.22
CA THR A 462 -16.31 -5.61 -35.45
C THR A 462 -16.68 -4.88 -34.16
N GLY A 463 -16.91 -5.60 -33.05
CA GLY A 463 -17.39 -5.04 -31.78
C GLY A 463 -18.91 -4.93 -31.68
N GLN A 464 -19.63 -5.03 -32.79
CA GLN A 464 -21.09 -5.04 -32.77
C GLN A 464 -21.63 -6.36 -32.17
N PRO A 465 -22.75 -6.32 -31.41
CA PRO A 465 -23.40 -7.51 -30.89
C PRO A 465 -23.92 -8.38 -32.04
N CYS A 466 -23.69 -9.69 -31.95
CA CYS A 466 -24.10 -10.62 -32.99
C CYS A 466 -25.61 -10.90 -32.89
N SER A 467 -26.39 -10.49 -33.90
CA SER A 467 -27.86 -10.61 -33.90
C SER A 467 -28.41 -12.05 -33.95
N SER A 468 -27.55 -13.07 -33.86
CA SER A 468 -27.91 -14.48 -33.72
C SER A 468 -27.60 -15.05 -32.32
N LEU A 469 -27.08 -14.22 -31.40
CA LEU A 469 -26.77 -14.57 -30.01
C LEU A 469 -27.62 -13.73 -29.04
N PRO A 470 -28.02 -14.28 -27.88
CA PRO A 470 -28.74 -13.54 -26.85
C PRO A 470 -27.82 -12.56 -26.08
N PRO A 471 -28.38 -11.68 -25.23
CA PRO A 471 -27.62 -10.80 -24.35
C PRO A 471 -26.65 -11.58 -23.46
N HIS A 472 -25.42 -11.09 -23.37
CA HIS A 472 -24.39 -11.70 -22.54
C HIS A 472 -23.28 -10.71 -22.22
N ILE A 473 -22.67 -10.85 -21.04
CA ILE A 473 -21.57 -9.99 -20.58
C ILE A 473 -20.34 -10.02 -21.51
N PHE A 474 -20.11 -11.15 -22.17
CA PHE A 474 -19.06 -11.28 -23.20
C PHE A 474 -19.30 -10.38 -24.42
N SER A 475 -20.56 -10.10 -24.78
CA SER A 475 -20.88 -9.16 -25.87
C SER A 475 -20.49 -7.72 -25.51
N CYS A 476 -20.59 -7.36 -24.22
CA CYS A 476 -20.19 -6.04 -23.73
C CYS A 476 -18.66 -5.92 -23.64
N ALA A 477 -17.99 -6.97 -23.12
CA ALA A 477 -16.53 -7.09 -23.13
C ALA A 477 -15.93 -6.95 -24.54
N GLU A 478 -16.59 -7.54 -25.54
CA GLU A 478 -16.22 -7.40 -26.95
C GLU A 478 -16.43 -6.00 -27.50
N ARG A 479 -17.56 -5.35 -27.18
CA ARG A 479 -17.83 -3.98 -27.62
C ARG A 479 -16.77 -3.02 -27.10
N ALA A 480 -16.52 -3.02 -25.79
CA ALA A 480 -15.50 -2.18 -25.16
C ALA A 480 -14.09 -2.48 -25.71
N PHE A 481 -13.72 -3.75 -25.93
CA PHE A 481 -12.43 -4.09 -26.55
C PHE A 481 -12.28 -3.46 -27.95
N HIS A 482 -13.34 -3.41 -28.76
CA HIS A 482 -13.24 -2.80 -30.09
C HIS A 482 -13.22 -1.28 -30.02
N GLN A 483 -14.07 -0.66 -29.20
CA GLN A 483 -14.07 0.80 -28.98
C GLN A 483 -12.71 1.30 -28.51
N LEU A 484 -12.04 0.59 -27.59
CA LEU A 484 -10.69 0.89 -27.11
C LEU A 484 -9.70 1.18 -28.26
N PHE A 485 -9.65 0.32 -29.28
CA PHE A 485 -8.73 0.46 -30.42
C PHE A 485 -9.34 1.17 -31.65
N GLN A 486 -10.62 1.53 -31.63
CA GLN A 486 -11.28 2.31 -32.69
C GLN A 486 -11.27 3.80 -32.35
N GLU A 487 -11.58 4.14 -31.10
CA GLU A 487 -11.61 5.51 -30.55
C GLU A 487 -10.25 5.95 -29.98
N GLN A 488 -9.32 5.01 -29.74
CA GLN A 488 -8.05 5.26 -29.02
C GLN A 488 -8.29 5.90 -27.63
N ARG A 489 -9.38 5.47 -26.96
CA ARG A 489 -9.89 6.03 -25.70
C ARG A 489 -10.07 4.91 -24.66
N PRO A 490 -9.57 5.07 -23.42
CA PRO A 490 -9.83 4.13 -22.33
C PRO A 490 -11.32 3.88 -22.10
N GLN A 491 -11.64 2.63 -21.75
CA GLN A 491 -13.03 2.16 -21.58
C GLN A 491 -13.25 1.72 -20.13
N CYS A 492 -14.48 1.76 -19.61
CA CYS A 492 -14.74 1.37 -18.22
C CYS A 492 -16.10 0.66 -18.04
N PHE A 493 -16.08 -0.51 -17.40
CA PHE A 493 -17.27 -1.18 -16.91
C PHE A 493 -17.61 -0.69 -15.50
N ILE A 494 -18.80 -0.12 -15.31
CA ILE A 494 -19.30 0.26 -13.97
C ILE A 494 -20.31 -0.81 -13.54
N LEU A 495 -19.97 -1.57 -12.50
CA LEU A 495 -20.80 -2.65 -11.96
C LEU A 495 -21.54 -2.11 -10.72
N SER A 496 -22.84 -1.87 -10.86
CA SER A 496 -23.72 -1.38 -9.79
C SER A 496 -24.77 -2.43 -9.37
N GLY A 497 -25.54 -2.15 -8.31
CA GLY A 497 -26.56 -3.03 -7.72
C GLY A 497 -26.21 -3.52 -6.32
N GLU A 498 -27.16 -4.12 -5.61
CA GLU A 498 -27.11 -4.46 -4.17
C GLU A 498 -25.97 -5.42 -3.74
N ARG A 499 -25.66 -5.53 -2.44
CA ARG A 499 -24.77 -6.58 -1.91
C ARG A 499 -25.36 -7.96 -2.25
N GLY A 500 -24.60 -8.81 -2.96
CA GLY A 500 -25.06 -10.13 -3.43
C GLY A 500 -25.65 -10.18 -4.85
N SER A 501 -25.81 -9.05 -5.55
CA SER A 501 -26.35 -8.98 -6.93
C SER A 501 -25.52 -9.66 -8.03
N GLY A 502 -24.32 -10.17 -7.71
CA GLY A 502 -23.44 -10.88 -8.66
C GLY A 502 -22.30 -10.05 -9.25
N LYS A 503 -22.10 -8.78 -8.87
CA LYS A 503 -21.03 -7.90 -9.39
C LYS A 503 -19.63 -8.53 -9.39
N SER A 504 -19.19 -9.11 -8.27
CA SER A 504 -17.88 -9.80 -8.18
C SER A 504 -17.72 -10.90 -9.25
N GLU A 505 -18.80 -11.60 -9.59
CA GLU A 505 -18.80 -12.66 -10.60
C GLU A 505 -18.85 -12.07 -12.01
N ALA A 506 -19.64 -11.00 -12.24
CA ALA A 506 -19.61 -10.23 -13.48
C ALA A 506 -18.18 -9.72 -13.79
N SER A 507 -17.48 -9.15 -12.79
CA SER A 507 -16.08 -8.72 -12.91
C SER A 507 -15.15 -9.86 -13.32
N LYS A 508 -15.26 -11.03 -12.67
CA LYS A 508 -14.47 -12.23 -13.02
C LYS A 508 -14.72 -12.68 -14.46
N GLN A 509 -15.97 -12.68 -14.92
CA GLN A 509 -16.31 -13.14 -16.28
C GLN A 509 -15.91 -12.13 -17.37
N ILE A 510 -15.96 -10.81 -17.12
CA ILE A 510 -15.39 -9.79 -18.03
C ILE A 510 -13.87 -10.02 -18.17
N MET A 511 -13.16 -10.05 -17.04
CA MET A 511 -11.70 -10.23 -16.99
C MET A 511 -11.27 -11.52 -17.70
N ARG A 512 -11.94 -12.64 -17.42
CA ARG A 512 -11.70 -13.94 -18.05
C ARG A 512 -11.91 -13.91 -19.57
N HIS A 513 -12.92 -13.21 -20.07
CA HIS A 513 -13.16 -13.10 -21.52
C HIS A 513 -12.07 -12.25 -22.21
N LEU A 514 -11.66 -11.13 -21.60
CA LEU A 514 -10.61 -10.26 -22.11
C LEU A 514 -9.22 -10.93 -22.09
N THR A 515 -8.89 -11.68 -21.04
CA THR A 515 -7.68 -12.53 -21.01
C THR A 515 -7.78 -13.66 -22.04
N CYS A 516 -8.96 -14.27 -22.22
CA CYS A 516 -9.18 -15.26 -23.28
C CYS A 516 -8.95 -14.68 -24.68
N ARG A 517 -9.35 -13.44 -24.96
CA ARG A 517 -9.09 -12.78 -26.24
C ARG A 517 -7.58 -12.56 -26.49
N SER A 518 -6.79 -12.41 -25.44
CA SER A 518 -5.36 -12.05 -25.47
C SER A 518 -4.39 -13.22 -25.70
N GLY A 519 -4.78 -14.19 -26.52
CA GLY A 519 -3.86 -15.10 -27.22
C GLY A 519 -2.78 -15.81 -26.39
N SER A 520 -1.52 -15.63 -26.78
CA SER A 520 -0.40 -16.52 -26.40
C SER A 520 0.03 -16.46 -24.93
N ARG A 521 -0.41 -15.48 -24.14
CA ARG A 521 -0.01 -15.32 -22.72
C ARG A 521 -1.05 -15.83 -21.70
N ARG A 522 -2.22 -16.28 -22.15
CA ARG A 522 -3.33 -16.80 -21.31
C ARG A 522 -2.89 -17.52 -20.02
N PRO A 523 -2.07 -18.59 -20.05
CA PRO A 523 -1.93 -19.48 -18.89
C PRO A 523 -1.27 -18.83 -17.68
N MET A 524 -0.30 -17.93 -17.90
CA MET A 524 0.43 -17.30 -16.79
C MET A 524 -0.36 -16.14 -16.18
N LEU A 525 -1.16 -15.42 -16.97
CA LEU A 525 -1.94 -14.30 -16.46
C LEU A 525 -3.24 -14.77 -15.79
N ASP A 526 -3.96 -15.75 -16.37
CA ASP A 526 -5.14 -16.37 -15.73
C ASP A 526 -4.78 -17.00 -14.37
N SER A 527 -3.62 -17.66 -14.29
CA SER A 527 -3.16 -18.25 -13.02
C SER A 527 -2.75 -17.18 -12.00
N LYS A 528 -2.02 -16.12 -12.38
CA LYS A 528 -1.75 -14.98 -11.49
C LYS A 528 -3.04 -14.35 -10.96
N PHE A 529 -3.99 -14.01 -11.83
CA PHE A 529 -5.28 -13.43 -11.43
C PHE A 529 -6.05 -14.31 -10.45
N LYS A 530 -6.07 -15.65 -10.62
CA LYS A 530 -6.74 -16.55 -9.67
C LYS A 530 -6.17 -16.42 -8.24
N HIS A 531 -4.85 -16.33 -8.09
CA HIS A 531 -4.20 -16.17 -6.78
C HIS A 531 -4.45 -14.79 -6.19
N VAL A 532 -4.41 -13.74 -7.01
CA VAL A 532 -4.75 -12.36 -6.60
C VAL A 532 -6.21 -12.26 -6.12
N MET A 533 -7.16 -12.87 -6.83
CA MET A 533 -8.56 -12.92 -6.38
C MET A 533 -8.70 -13.65 -5.03
N CYS A 534 -7.97 -14.75 -4.82
CA CYS A 534 -8.01 -15.50 -3.57
C CYS A 534 -7.58 -14.67 -2.34
N ILE A 535 -6.55 -13.82 -2.49
CA ILE A 535 -6.09 -12.92 -1.42
C ILE A 535 -7.10 -11.79 -1.18
N LEU A 536 -7.62 -11.16 -2.25
CA LEU A 536 -8.66 -10.13 -2.14
C LEU A 536 -9.98 -10.66 -1.54
N GLU A 537 -10.31 -11.93 -1.77
CA GLU A 537 -11.43 -12.62 -1.14
C GLU A 537 -11.15 -12.91 0.34
N ALA A 538 -9.96 -13.42 0.70
CA ALA A 538 -9.61 -13.68 2.09
C ALA A 538 -9.59 -12.40 2.95
N PHE A 539 -8.92 -11.34 2.51
CA PHE A 539 -8.73 -10.13 3.32
C PHE A 539 -9.85 -9.10 3.17
N GLY A 540 -10.53 -9.04 2.02
CA GLY A 540 -11.48 -7.96 1.71
C GLY A 540 -12.96 -8.35 1.70
N HIS A 541 -13.32 -9.62 1.98
CA HIS A 541 -14.72 -10.07 2.00
C HIS A 541 -15.12 -10.63 3.37
N ALA A 542 -16.44 -10.66 3.62
CA ALA A 542 -17.06 -11.20 4.83
C ALA A 542 -18.38 -11.92 4.54
N LYS A 543 -18.80 -12.81 5.45
CA LYS A 543 -20.09 -13.51 5.45
C LYS A 543 -21.18 -12.57 5.96
N THR A 544 -22.29 -12.49 5.25
CA THR A 544 -23.41 -11.59 5.51
C THR A 544 -24.74 -12.35 5.44
N THR A 545 -25.79 -11.81 6.04
CA THR A 545 -27.11 -12.47 6.17
C THR A 545 -27.78 -12.87 4.85
N LEU A 546 -27.33 -12.34 3.71
CA LEU A 546 -27.85 -12.63 2.37
C LEU A 546 -26.82 -13.33 1.45
N ASN A 547 -25.55 -13.41 1.84
CA ASN A 547 -24.44 -13.83 0.97
C ASN A 547 -23.19 -14.19 1.78
N ASP A 548 -22.60 -15.36 1.50
CA ASP A 548 -21.38 -15.85 2.16
C ASP A 548 -20.10 -15.10 1.77
N LEU A 549 -20.09 -14.42 0.62
CA LEU A 549 -18.92 -13.76 0.02
C LEU A 549 -19.27 -12.32 -0.41
N SER A 550 -19.50 -11.43 0.55
CA SER A 550 -19.77 -10.00 0.28
C SER A 550 -18.49 -9.18 0.30
N SER A 551 -18.29 -8.35 -0.72
CA SER A 551 -17.17 -7.39 -0.78
C SER A 551 -17.34 -6.29 0.26
N CYS A 552 -16.29 -6.03 1.03
CA CYS A 552 -16.22 -5.00 2.06
C CYS A 552 -15.31 -3.82 1.65
N PHE A 553 -15.15 -3.63 0.34
CA PHE A 553 -14.37 -2.55 -0.31
C PHE A 553 -14.81 -2.42 -1.78
N ILE A 554 -14.53 -1.26 -2.37
CA ILE A 554 -14.64 -0.98 -3.81
C ILE A 554 -13.37 -1.45 -4.53
N LYS A 555 -13.50 -2.08 -5.69
CA LYS A 555 -12.38 -2.48 -6.56
C LYS A 555 -12.42 -1.71 -7.86
N TYR A 556 -11.26 -1.26 -8.33
CA TYR A 556 -11.06 -0.86 -9.72
C TYR A 556 -9.92 -1.69 -10.31
N PHE A 557 -10.24 -2.52 -11.31
CA PHE A 557 -9.28 -3.28 -12.11
C PHE A 557 -8.97 -2.53 -13.38
N GLU A 558 -7.70 -2.23 -13.62
CA GLU A 558 -7.19 -1.57 -14.82
C GLU A 558 -6.47 -2.61 -15.67
N LEU A 559 -7.09 -3.05 -16.76
CA LEU A 559 -6.55 -4.07 -17.65
C LEU A 559 -5.81 -3.41 -18.82
N GLN A 560 -4.50 -3.59 -18.90
CA GLN A 560 -3.62 -2.81 -19.77
C GLN A 560 -3.33 -3.54 -21.09
N PHE A 561 -3.64 -2.94 -22.24
CA PHE A 561 -3.45 -3.56 -23.56
C PHE A 561 -2.39 -2.82 -24.39
N CYS A 562 -1.51 -3.59 -25.05
CA CYS A 562 -0.60 -3.06 -26.05
C CYS A 562 -1.37 -2.72 -27.34
N GLU A 563 -1.39 -1.43 -27.73
CA GLU A 563 -2.09 -0.90 -28.91
C GLU A 563 -1.80 -1.70 -30.20
N ARG A 564 -0.52 -1.83 -30.56
CA ARG A 564 -0.07 -2.56 -31.76
C ARG A 564 -0.42 -4.05 -31.78
N LYS A 565 -0.33 -4.73 -30.62
CA LYS A 565 -0.54 -6.19 -30.53
C LYS A 565 -1.99 -6.56 -30.24
N LYS A 566 -2.79 -5.64 -29.69
CA LYS A 566 -4.14 -5.88 -29.14
C LYS A 566 -4.20 -7.05 -28.14
N HIS A 567 -3.14 -7.18 -27.34
CA HIS A 567 -2.98 -8.19 -26.30
C HIS A 567 -2.85 -7.51 -24.93
N LEU A 568 -3.50 -8.07 -23.92
CA LEU A 568 -3.33 -7.73 -22.50
C LEU A 568 -1.86 -7.94 -22.07
N THR A 569 -1.20 -6.87 -21.64
CA THR A 569 0.22 -6.84 -21.24
C THR A 569 0.43 -6.91 -19.74
N GLY A 570 -0.53 -6.43 -18.95
CA GLY A 570 -0.49 -6.42 -17.49
C GLY A 570 -1.81 -5.91 -16.91
N ALA A 571 -1.86 -5.74 -15.58
CA ALA A 571 -3.00 -5.11 -14.92
C ALA A 571 -2.60 -4.40 -13.62
N ARG A 572 -3.46 -3.49 -13.18
CA ARG A 572 -3.37 -2.81 -11.88
C ARG A 572 -4.69 -2.90 -11.13
N ILE A 573 -4.61 -2.79 -9.81
CA ILE A 573 -5.71 -2.92 -8.86
C ILE A 573 -5.65 -1.75 -7.91
N TYR A 574 -6.73 -0.99 -7.86
CA TYR A 574 -6.93 0.10 -6.92
C TYR A 574 -8.10 -0.27 -6.01
N THR A 575 -7.96 -0.02 -4.72
CA THR A 575 -8.96 -0.37 -3.71
C THR A 575 -9.37 0.87 -2.93
N TYR A 576 -10.68 1.07 -2.78
CA TYR A 576 -11.23 2.25 -2.13
C TYR A 576 -12.23 1.83 -1.05
N MET A 577 -12.35 2.65 0.00
CA MET A 577 -13.37 2.51 1.05
C MET A 577 -13.44 1.09 1.67
N LEU A 578 -12.30 0.55 2.12
CA LEU A 578 -12.30 -0.65 2.95
C LEU A 578 -13.11 -0.39 4.23
N GLU A 579 -14.06 -1.28 4.54
CA GLU A 579 -14.99 -1.22 5.68
C GLU A 579 -14.26 -1.50 7.02
N LYS A 580 -13.22 -0.71 7.36
CA LYS A 580 -12.30 -0.96 8.49
C LYS A 580 -13.02 -1.21 9.82
N SER A 581 -14.15 -0.54 10.07
CA SER A 581 -14.93 -0.70 11.30
C SER A 581 -15.47 -2.12 11.50
N ARG A 582 -15.69 -2.89 10.41
CA ARG A 582 -16.03 -4.33 10.47
C ARG A 582 -15.02 -5.16 11.26
N LEU A 583 -13.76 -4.71 11.34
CA LEU A 583 -12.74 -5.37 12.14
C LEU A 583 -13.09 -5.39 13.63
N VAL A 584 -13.65 -4.28 14.14
CA VAL A 584 -13.79 -4.03 15.59
C VAL A 584 -15.23 -4.19 16.09
N SER A 585 -16.22 -4.02 15.21
CA SER A 585 -17.63 -4.27 15.48
C SER A 585 -18.31 -4.86 14.24
N GLN A 586 -19.15 -5.88 14.43
CA GLN A 586 -19.87 -6.55 13.35
C GLN A 586 -21.39 -6.35 13.51
N PRO A 587 -22.15 -6.04 12.44
CA PRO A 587 -23.61 -6.06 12.48
C PRO A 587 -24.13 -7.46 12.83
N LEU A 588 -25.23 -7.52 13.58
CA LEU A 588 -25.81 -8.79 14.07
C LEU A 588 -26.07 -9.78 12.91
N GLY A 589 -25.43 -10.96 12.99
CA GLY A 589 -25.54 -12.00 11.97
C GLY A 589 -24.58 -11.87 10.79
N GLN A 590 -23.61 -10.95 10.84
CA GLN A 590 -22.51 -10.84 9.88
C GLN A 590 -21.17 -11.23 10.53
N SER A 591 -20.19 -11.63 9.72
CA SER A 591 -18.83 -11.95 10.20
C SER A 591 -17.88 -10.76 10.10
N ASN A 592 -16.72 -10.94 10.75
CA ASN A 592 -15.50 -10.19 10.45
C ASN A 592 -14.93 -10.64 9.08
N PHE A 593 -13.80 -10.08 8.63
CA PHE A 593 -13.13 -10.48 7.39
C PHE A 593 -12.75 -11.98 7.40
N LEU A 594 -12.90 -12.65 6.26
CA LEU A 594 -12.75 -14.11 6.14
C LEU A 594 -11.37 -14.62 6.62
N ILE A 595 -10.31 -13.86 6.40
CA ILE A 595 -8.93 -14.19 6.78
C ILE A 595 -8.78 -14.66 8.22
N PHE A 596 -9.48 -14.06 9.19
CA PHE A 596 -9.37 -14.46 10.60
C PHE A 596 -9.96 -15.86 10.85
N TYR A 597 -11.04 -16.22 10.16
CA TYR A 597 -11.63 -17.57 10.24
C TYR A 597 -10.76 -18.60 9.50
N LEU A 598 -10.24 -18.24 8.32
CA LEU A 598 -9.32 -19.08 7.55
C LEU A 598 -8.04 -19.40 8.32
N LEU A 599 -7.44 -18.39 8.97
CA LEU A 599 -6.29 -18.53 9.87
C LEU A 599 -6.62 -19.50 11.02
N MET A 600 -7.73 -19.26 11.73
CA MET A 600 -8.10 -20.03 12.91
C MET A 600 -8.54 -21.46 12.61
N ASP A 601 -9.09 -21.76 11.44
CA ASP A 601 -9.40 -23.14 11.04
C ASP A 601 -8.18 -23.85 10.43
N GLY A 602 -7.33 -23.09 9.72
CA GLY A 602 -6.23 -23.55 8.86
C GLY A 602 -4.88 -23.79 9.54
N LEU A 603 -4.53 -23.02 10.58
CA LEU A 603 -3.27 -23.23 11.31
C LEU A 603 -3.26 -24.56 12.10
N SER A 604 -2.09 -25.18 12.19
CA SER A 604 -1.79 -26.33 13.06
C SER A 604 -1.89 -25.97 14.55
N ALA A 605 -1.87 -27.00 15.41
CA ALA A 605 -1.85 -26.80 16.86
C ALA A 605 -0.57 -26.10 17.36
N GLU A 606 0.55 -26.32 16.67
CA GLU A 606 1.86 -25.75 17.01
C GLU A 606 1.94 -24.28 16.60
N GLU A 607 1.54 -23.94 15.36
CA GLU A 607 1.39 -22.54 14.91
C GLU A 607 0.43 -21.75 15.83
N LYS A 608 -0.70 -22.35 16.22
CA LYS A 608 -1.67 -21.74 17.15
C LYS A 608 -1.10 -21.50 18.54
N TYR A 609 -0.28 -22.42 19.04
CA TYR A 609 0.38 -22.24 20.34
C TYR A 609 1.39 -21.09 20.28
N GLY A 610 2.23 -21.04 19.24
CA GLY A 610 3.21 -19.96 19.05
C GLY A 610 2.59 -18.57 18.82
N LEU A 611 1.41 -18.50 18.20
CA LEU A 611 0.65 -17.26 18.02
C LEU A 611 -0.34 -16.96 19.17
N HIS A 612 -0.36 -17.79 20.22
CA HIS A 612 -1.28 -17.70 21.36
C HIS A 612 -2.78 -17.82 20.98
N LEU A 613 -3.08 -18.26 19.76
CA LEU A 613 -4.40 -18.38 19.14
C LEU A 613 -5.13 -19.65 19.57
N SER A 614 -5.34 -19.81 20.87
CA SER A 614 -5.89 -21.03 21.48
C SER A 614 -7.41 -21.18 21.35
N ASN A 615 -8.17 -20.09 21.22
CA ASN A 615 -9.64 -20.12 21.17
C ASN A 615 -10.24 -18.95 20.38
N LEU A 616 -10.78 -19.24 19.19
CA LEU A 616 -11.46 -18.26 18.32
C LEU A 616 -12.56 -17.44 19.03
N ARG A 617 -13.26 -18.03 20.01
CA ARG A 617 -14.36 -17.38 20.73
C ARG A 617 -13.91 -16.51 21.92
N ALA A 618 -12.62 -16.48 22.24
CA ALA A 618 -12.09 -15.59 23.27
C ALA A 618 -11.99 -14.13 22.76
N HIS A 619 -11.54 -13.96 21.50
CA HIS A 619 -11.20 -12.67 20.92
C HIS A 619 -12.41 -11.74 20.73
N ARG A 620 -12.32 -10.50 21.23
CA ARG A 620 -13.34 -9.44 21.13
C ARG A 620 -13.86 -9.23 19.70
N TYR A 621 -12.96 -9.27 18.73
CA TYR A 621 -13.24 -9.02 17.33
C TYR A 621 -13.89 -10.20 16.59
N LEU A 622 -14.05 -11.37 17.23
CA LEU A 622 -14.68 -12.57 16.65
C LEU A 622 -15.86 -13.12 17.47
N ASN A 623 -16.09 -12.63 18.70
CA ASN A 623 -17.10 -13.17 19.60
C ASN A 623 -18.55 -12.71 19.32
N GLN A 624 -18.76 -11.79 18.37
CA GLN A 624 -20.06 -11.16 18.09
C GLN A 624 -20.95 -12.00 17.14
N THR A 625 -20.36 -12.94 16.39
CA THR A 625 -21.10 -13.91 15.57
C THR A 625 -21.83 -14.94 16.42
N ARG A 626 -23.15 -15.11 16.20
CA ARG A 626 -24.00 -16.07 16.93
C ARG A 626 -23.54 -17.52 16.75
N PRO A 627 -23.79 -18.40 17.74
CA PRO A 627 -23.49 -19.82 17.63
C PRO A 627 -24.52 -20.53 16.76
N GLU A 628 -24.19 -20.71 15.48
CA GLU A 628 -24.60 -21.90 14.74
C GLU A 628 -23.46 -22.92 14.81
N ASP A 629 -23.78 -24.21 14.79
CA ASP A 629 -22.79 -25.28 14.84
C ASP A 629 -22.04 -25.37 13.51
N VAL A 630 -20.94 -24.62 13.41
CA VAL A 630 -20.04 -24.58 12.24
C VAL A 630 -19.73 -25.99 11.78
N SER A 631 -20.23 -26.35 10.61
CA SER A 631 -20.23 -27.74 10.17
C SER A 631 -18.81 -28.26 9.96
N THR A 632 -18.59 -29.56 10.18
CA THR A 632 -17.29 -30.19 9.89
C THR A 632 -16.86 -30.03 8.43
N ALA A 633 -17.81 -29.84 7.51
CA ALA A 633 -17.57 -29.51 6.12
C ALA A 633 -17.08 -28.05 5.93
N GLU A 634 -17.67 -27.09 6.64
CA GLU A 634 -17.25 -25.67 6.60
C GLU A 634 -15.82 -25.51 7.15
N LEU A 635 -15.50 -26.21 8.26
CA LEU A 635 -14.13 -26.28 8.81
C LEU A 635 -13.13 -26.91 7.82
N SER A 636 -13.51 -27.95 7.08
CA SER A 636 -12.60 -28.54 6.08
C SER A 636 -12.41 -27.64 4.86
N LEU A 637 -13.47 -26.95 4.43
CA LEU A 637 -13.42 -25.99 3.33
C LEU A 637 -12.56 -24.77 3.68
N ASN A 638 -12.62 -24.28 4.91
CA ASN A 638 -11.78 -23.18 5.38
C ASN A 638 -10.28 -23.58 5.43
N ARG A 639 -9.96 -24.83 5.79
CA ARG A 639 -8.60 -25.37 5.70
C ARG A 639 -8.08 -25.45 4.26
N GLU A 640 -8.92 -25.88 3.32
CA GLU A 640 -8.57 -25.91 1.90
C GLU A 640 -8.32 -24.47 1.37
N LYS A 641 -9.25 -23.54 1.65
CA LYS A 641 -9.10 -22.11 1.31
C LYS A 641 -7.84 -21.49 1.91
N PHE A 642 -7.49 -21.79 3.17
CA PHE A 642 -6.25 -21.30 3.80
C PHE A 642 -4.99 -21.91 3.17
N THR A 643 -5.05 -23.18 2.76
CA THR A 643 -3.94 -23.83 2.02
C THR A 643 -3.74 -23.19 0.65
N LEU A 644 -4.83 -22.89 -0.07
CA LEU A 644 -4.81 -22.14 -1.32
C LEU A 644 -4.31 -20.69 -1.12
N LEU A 645 -4.60 -20.07 0.03
CA LEU A 645 -4.09 -18.74 0.37
C LEU A 645 -2.57 -18.75 0.63
N LYS A 646 -2.03 -19.72 1.39
CA LYS A 646 -0.57 -19.88 1.53
C LYS A 646 0.10 -20.06 0.15
N GLN A 647 -0.50 -20.85 -0.73
CA GLN A 647 -0.02 -21.02 -2.12
C GLN A 647 -0.10 -19.72 -2.93
N ALA A 648 -1.19 -18.95 -2.80
CA ALA A 648 -1.40 -17.69 -3.52
C ALA A 648 -0.34 -16.63 -3.17
N LEU A 649 -0.04 -16.46 -1.86
CA LEU A 649 1.00 -15.54 -1.39
C LEU A 649 2.37 -15.90 -1.98
N ASN A 650 2.74 -17.19 -1.92
CA ASN A 650 4.00 -17.69 -2.48
C ASN A 650 4.10 -17.46 -4.01
N VAL A 651 3.00 -17.65 -4.76
CA VAL A 651 2.98 -17.41 -6.23
C VAL A 651 3.10 -15.93 -6.58
N ILE A 652 2.69 -15.03 -5.69
CA ILE A 652 2.77 -13.57 -5.90
C ILE A 652 4.14 -13.00 -5.51
N GLY A 653 4.90 -13.71 -4.67
CA GLY A 653 6.31 -13.43 -4.40
C GLY A 653 6.73 -13.51 -2.94
N PHE A 654 5.81 -13.80 -2.01
CA PHE A 654 6.11 -13.90 -0.59
C PHE A 654 6.99 -15.12 -0.30
N SER A 655 8.04 -14.93 0.50
CA SER A 655 8.78 -16.03 1.14
C SER A 655 7.98 -16.64 2.30
N HIS A 656 8.40 -17.83 2.75
CA HIS A 656 7.77 -18.51 3.90
C HIS A 656 7.74 -17.61 5.15
N LEU A 657 8.85 -16.92 5.44
CA LEU A 657 8.98 -16.02 6.58
C LEU A 657 8.06 -14.80 6.48
N GLU A 658 7.85 -14.24 5.29
CA GLU A 658 6.91 -13.12 5.11
C GLU A 658 5.45 -13.58 5.27
N VAL A 659 5.12 -14.82 4.88
CA VAL A 659 3.81 -15.42 5.15
C VAL A 659 3.61 -15.67 6.65
N GLU A 660 4.65 -16.11 7.37
CA GLU A 660 4.62 -16.28 8.83
C GLU A 660 4.48 -14.93 9.56
N ASN A 661 5.25 -13.91 9.18
CA ASN A 661 5.15 -12.56 9.73
C ASN A 661 3.76 -11.92 9.47
N LEU A 662 3.16 -12.18 8.32
CA LEU A 662 1.78 -11.78 8.01
C LEU A 662 0.77 -12.45 8.96
N PHE A 663 0.99 -13.70 9.38
CA PHE A 663 0.16 -14.35 10.41
C PHE A 663 0.43 -13.82 11.82
N VAL A 664 1.67 -13.44 12.14
CA VAL A 664 2.01 -12.74 13.39
C VAL A 664 1.25 -11.41 13.49
N ILE A 665 1.23 -10.60 12.43
CA ILE A 665 0.48 -9.33 12.39
C ILE A 665 -1.03 -9.57 12.55
N LEU A 666 -1.60 -10.59 11.90
CA LEU A 666 -3.02 -10.93 12.06
C LEU A 666 -3.36 -11.43 13.49
N ALA A 667 -2.46 -12.19 14.12
CA ALA A 667 -2.61 -12.59 15.52
C ALA A 667 -2.53 -11.37 16.45
N ALA A 668 -1.56 -10.47 16.25
CA ALA A 668 -1.44 -9.23 17.00
C ALA A 668 -2.71 -8.38 16.89
N ILE A 669 -3.30 -8.25 15.69
CA ILE A 669 -4.58 -7.53 15.49
C ILE A 669 -5.72 -8.13 16.34
N LEU A 670 -5.80 -9.46 16.49
CA LEU A 670 -6.80 -10.09 17.36
C LEU A 670 -6.53 -9.80 18.85
N HIS A 671 -5.29 -10.00 19.31
CA HIS A 671 -4.90 -9.78 20.71
C HIS A 671 -4.97 -8.29 21.13
N ILE A 672 -4.72 -7.34 20.21
CA ILE A 672 -4.96 -5.90 20.43
C ILE A 672 -6.40 -5.67 20.86
N GLY A 673 -7.38 -6.32 20.21
CA GLY A 673 -8.80 -6.18 20.55
C GLY A 673 -9.17 -6.68 21.95
N ASP A 674 -8.38 -7.58 22.53
CA ASP A 674 -8.61 -8.11 23.87
C ASP A 674 -8.01 -7.22 24.98
N ILE A 675 -7.20 -6.22 24.63
CA ILE A 675 -6.70 -5.22 25.60
C ILE A 675 -7.89 -4.47 26.21
N ARG A 676 -8.00 -4.54 27.54
CA ARG A 676 -9.03 -3.87 28.33
C ARG A 676 -8.40 -2.78 29.19
N PHE A 677 -9.17 -1.72 29.41
CA PHE A 677 -8.78 -0.62 30.27
C PHE A 677 -9.73 -0.52 31.47
N THR A 678 -9.23 -0.01 32.60
CA THR A 678 -10.00 0.28 33.82
C THR A 678 -9.62 1.67 34.36
N ALA A 679 -10.52 2.27 35.14
CA ALA A 679 -10.24 3.51 35.87
C ALA A 679 -9.99 3.18 37.35
N LEU A 680 -8.86 3.67 37.90
CA LEU A 680 -8.46 3.44 39.29
C LEU A 680 -8.82 4.59 40.25
N THR A 681 -9.34 5.72 39.74
CA THR A 681 -9.66 6.92 40.53
C THR A 681 -10.86 7.67 39.94
N GLU A 682 -11.45 8.58 40.72
CA GLU A 682 -12.55 9.48 40.29
C GLU A 682 -12.19 10.39 39.10
N ALA A 683 -10.90 10.49 38.73
CA ALA A 683 -10.45 11.24 37.56
C ALA A 683 -10.63 10.51 36.22
N ASN A 684 -11.25 9.32 36.20
CA ASN A 684 -11.58 8.51 35.01
C ASN A 684 -10.40 8.15 34.08
N SER A 685 -9.15 8.34 34.52
CA SER A 685 -7.95 8.03 33.73
C SER A 685 -7.79 6.52 33.49
N ALA A 686 -7.56 6.13 32.24
CA ALA A 686 -7.36 4.75 31.82
C ALA A 686 -6.03 4.15 32.34
N PHE A 687 -6.10 2.88 32.72
CA PHE A 687 -4.97 1.98 32.95
C PHE A 687 -5.25 0.65 32.24
N VAL A 688 -4.23 -0.01 31.70
CA VAL A 688 -4.39 -1.35 31.12
C VAL A 688 -4.65 -2.37 32.24
N SER A 689 -5.68 -3.19 32.05
CA SER A 689 -6.16 -4.15 33.06
C SER A 689 -5.38 -5.47 33.09
N ASP A 690 -4.67 -5.80 32.01
CA ASP A 690 -3.84 -7.00 31.87
C ASP A 690 -2.53 -6.63 31.17
N LEU A 691 -1.44 -6.58 31.93
CA LEU A 691 -0.12 -6.25 31.42
C LEU A 691 0.55 -7.44 30.71
N GLN A 692 0.20 -8.69 31.04
CA GLN A 692 0.77 -9.87 30.37
C GLN A 692 0.25 -9.98 28.94
N LEU A 693 -1.03 -9.67 28.73
CA LEU A 693 -1.59 -9.53 27.39
C LEU A 693 -0.92 -8.39 26.61
N LEU A 694 -0.59 -7.27 27.26
CA LEU A 694 0.09 -6.14 26.61
C LEU A 694 1.54 -6.48 26.25
N GLU A 695 2.29 -7.15 27.13
CA GLU A 695 3.62 -7.70 26.86
C GLU A 695 3.59 -8.66 25.66
N GLN A 696 2.57 -9.54 25.59
CA GLN A 696 2.37 -10.46 24.48
C GLN A 696 2.07 -9.72 23.16
N VAL A 697 1.22 -8.69 23.17
CA VAL A 697 0.95 -7.85 21.99
C VAL A 697 2.21 -7.09 21.55
N ALA A 698 2.93 -6.49 22.49
CA ALA A 698 4.17 -5.76 22.22
C ALA A 698 5.23 -6.68 21.58
N GLY A 699 5.39 -7.90 22.11
CA GLY A 699 6.29 -8.92 21.55
C GLY A 699 5.91 -9.41 20.15
N LEU A 700 4.61 -9.59 19.86
CA LEU A 700 4.14 -9.93 18.51
C LEU A 700 4.32 -8.77 17.50
N LEU A 701 4.25 -7.52 17.97
CA LEU A 701 4.50 -6.33 17.15
C LEU A 701 5.99 -5.93 17.08
N GLN A 702 6.85 -6.54 17.91
CA GLN A 702 8.27 -6.20 18.08
C GLN A 702 8.50 -4.75 18.55
N VAL A 703 7.62 -4.23 19.40
CA VAL A 703 7.71 -2.86 19.98
C VAL A 703 7.91 -2.89 21.49
N SER A 704 8.34 -1.77 22.08
CA SER A 704 8.46 -1.63 23.54
C SER A 704 7.09 -1.65 24.24
N THR A 705 6.94 -2.49 25.27
CA THR A 705 5.70 -2.59 26.07
C THR A 705 5.38 -1.28 26.79
N ASP A 706 6.38 -0.60 27.36
CA ASP A 706 6.19 0.66 28.09
C ASP A 706 5.78 1.79 27.14
N GLU A 707 6.35 1.81 25.92
CA GLU A 707 5.97 2.79 24.90
C GLU A 707 4.55 2.53 24.39
N LEU A 708 4.18 1.28 24.11
CA LEU A 708 2.82 0.90 23.69
C LEU A 708 1.79 1.19 24.79
N LEU A 709 2.13 0.93 26.06
CA LEU A 709 1.33 1.32 27.22
C LEU A 709 1.12 2.84 27.27
N SER A 710 2.19 3.62 27.10
CA SER A 710 2.13 5.08 27.09
C SER A 710 1.28 5.58 25.92
N ALA A 711 1.46 5.07 24.71
CA ALA A 711 0.78 5.52 23.50
C ALA A 711 -0.72 5.18 23.48
N LEU A 712 -1.15 4.07 24.11
CA LEU A 712 -2.56 3.72 24.28
C LEU A 712 -3.25 4.49 25.42
N THR A 713 -2.51 4.92 26.45
CA THR A 713 -3.09 5.55 27.67
C THR A 713 -2.80 7.04 27.83
N THR A 714 -1.96 7.64 26.98
CA THR A 714 -1.61 9.07 27.02
C THR A 714 -1.45 9.71 25.65
N ASP A 715 -1.89 10.97 25.56
CA ASP A 715 -1.45 11.94 24.57
C ASP A 715 -0.23 12.68 25.12
N ILE A 716 0.75 12.93 24.25
CA ILE A 716 1.91 13.78 24.54
C ILE A 716 1.90 14.92 23.51
N GLN A 717 1.92 16.16 23.98
CA GLN A 717 1.94 17.34 23.11
C GLN A 717 3.11 18.26 23.50
N TYR A 718 3.94 18.60 22.52
CA TYR A 718 5.06 19.53 22.68
C TYR A 718 4.57 20.96 22.39
N LEU A 719 4.40 21.77 23.43
CA LEU A 719 3.88 23.13 23.30
C LEU A 719 4.93 24.16 23.73
N LYS A 720 5.60 24.79 22.75
CA LYS A 720 6.63 25.83 22.97
C LYS A 720 7.81 25.40 23.85
N GLY A 721 8.15 24.11 23.84
CA GLY A 721 9.23 23.51 24.63
C GLY A 721 8.77 22.81 25.92
N ASP A 722 7.51 22.98 26.34
CA ASP A 722 6.93 22.22 27.45
C ASP A 722 6.23 20.95 26.92
N THR A 723 6.55 19.80 27.52
CA THR A 723 5.91 18.50 27.21
C THR A 723 4.66 18.30 28.07
N ILE A 724 3.48 18.45 27.47
CA ILE A 724 2.19 18.25 28.13
C ILE A 724 1.75 16.80 27.93
N ILE A 725 1.81 15.99 28.99
CA ILE A 725 1.32 14.61 29.02
C ILE A 725 -0.11 14.60 29.58
N ARG A 726 -1.08 14.13 28.79
CA ARG A 726 -2.49 14.00 29.20
C ARG A 726 -2.89 12.52 29.18
N ARG A 727 -3.42 12.01 30.30
CA ARG A 727 -4.00 10.66 30.36
C ARG A 727 -5.34 10.60 29.65
N HIS A 728 -5.55 9.51 28.90
CA HIS A 728 -6.81 9.16 28.25
C HIS A 728 -7.89 8.77 29.29
N THR A 729 -9.16 8.94 28.92
CA THR A 729 -10.27 8.22 29.57
C THR A 729 -10.29 6.77 29.08
N VAL A 730 -11.01 5.89 29.78
CA VAL A 730 -11.22 4.49 29.35
C VAL A 730 -11.76 4.42 27.91
N GLU A 731 -12.75 5.26 27.58
CA GLU A 731 -13.36 5.37 26.25
C GLU A 731 -12.35 5.79 25.18
N MET A 732 -11.50 6.78 25.47
CA MET A 732 -10.47 7.25 24.53
C MET A 732 -9.36 6.20 24.31
N ALA A 733 -9.00 5.44 25.36
CA ALA A 733 -8.05 4.34 25.25
C ALA A 733 -8.61 3.15 24.45
N GLU A 734 -9.91 2.81 24.64
CA GLU A 734 -10.61 1.85 23.79
C GLU A 734 -10.66 2.30 22.32
N PHE A 735 -10.97 3.58 22.08
CA PHE A 735 -10.94 4.17 20.73
C PHE A 735 -9.56 4.04 20.07
N TYR A 736 -8.48 4.37 20.78
CA TYR A 736 -7.13 4.28 20.24
C TYR A 736 -6.64 2.84 20.00
N ARG A 737 -7.02 1.89 20.85
CA ARG A 737 -6.82 0.44 20.62
C ARG A 737 -7.51 -0.01 19.33
N ASP A 738 -8.78 0.35 19.17
CA ASP A 738 -9.57 -0.04 18.00
C ASP A 738 -9.07 0.68 16.73
N LEU A 739 -8.57 1.92 16.85
CA LEU A 739 -7.92 2.66 15.76
C LEU A 739 -6.57 2.06 15.36
N LEU A 740 -5.77 1.56 16.31
CA LEU A 740 -4.52 0.84 16.04
C LEU A 740 -4.78 -0.44 15.24
N ALA A 741 -5.75 -1.26 15.68
CA ALA A 741 -6.16 -2.47 14.95
C ALA A 741 -6.65 -2.16 13.52
N LYS A 742 -7.55 -1.18 13.37
CA LYS A 742 -8.03 -0.71 12.04
C LYS A 742 -6.89 -0.23 11.15
N SER A 743 -5.91 0.48 11.71
CA SER A 743 -4.77 1.04 10.98
C SER A 743 -3.80 -0.04 10.52
N LEU A 744 -3.49 -1.02 11.38
CA LEU A 744 -2.67 -2.17 11.04
C LEU A 744 -3.31 -3.00 9.92
N PHE A 745 -4.59 -3.36 10.05
CA PHE A 745 -5.29 -4.14 9.03
C PHE A 745 -5.40 -3.39 7.70
N GLY A 746 -5.71 -2.08 7.74
CA GLY A 746 -5.75 -1.23 6.55
C GLY A 746 -4.41 -1.14 5.84
N ARG A 747 -3.31 -0.93 6.57
CA ARG A 747 -1.95 -0.90 6.02
C ARG A 747 -1.53 -2.26 5.45
N LEU A 748 -1.82 -3.36 6.14
CA LEU A 748 -1.56 -4.73 5.66
C LEU A 748 -2.31 -5.02 4.36
N PHE A 749 -3.58 -4.61 4.25
CA PHE A 749 -4.36 -4.76 3.02
C PHE A 749 -3.79 -3.91 1.87
N SER A 750 -3.43 -2.65 2.12
CA SER A 750 -2.78 -1.79 1.11
C SER A 750 -1.43 -2.34 0.66
N PHE A 751 -0.62 -2.87 1.57
CA PHE A 751 0.64 -3.55 1.26
C PHE A 751 0.40 -4.77 0.34
N LEU A 752 -0.56 -5.63 0.69
CA LEU A 752 -0.94 -6.78 -0.15
C LEU A 752 -1.38 -6.35 -1.56
N VAL A 753 -2.18 -5.29 -1.68
CA VAL A 753 -2.60 -4.74 -2.99
C VAL A 753 -1.39 -4.25 -3.80
N ASN A 754 -0.45 -3.55 -3.18
CA ASN A 754 0.77 -3.07 -3.85
C ASN A 754 1.67 -4.22 -4.32
N THR A 755 1.88 -5.26 -3.49
CA THR A 755 2.66 -6.45 -3.88
C THR A 755 1.97 -7.24 -5.00
N MET A 756 0.63 -7.33 -4.98
CA MET A 756 -0.15 -7.93 -6.07
C MET A 756 -0.02 -7.13 -7.38
N ASN A 757 -0.01 -5.79 -7.33
CA ASN A 757 0.23 -4.94 -8.49
C ASN A 757 1.63 -5.16 -9.09
N GLY A 758 2.67 -5.28 -8.25
CA GLY A 758 4.02 -5.63 -8.69
C GLY A 758 4.09 -6.97 -9.45
N CYS A 759 3.28 -7.95 -9.04
CA CYS A 759 3.20 -9.24 -9.73
C CYS A 759 2.36 -9.20 -11.03
N LEU A 760 1.40 -8.28 -11.16
CA LEU A 760 0.55 -8.15 -12.36
C LEU A 760 1.15 -7.27 -13.47
N TYR A 761 2.24 -6.55 -13.20
CA TYR A 761 2.97 -5.77 -14.19
C TYR A 761 3.83 -6.67 -15.11
N GLY A 762 3.97 -6.26 -16.39
CA GLY A 762 4.65 -7.05 -17.41
C GLY A 762 6.11 -6.62 -17.61
N GLN A 763 7.07 -7.53 -17.45
CA GLN A 763 8.52 -7.27 -17.56
C GLN A 763 9.04 -7.00 -19.00
N ASP A 764 8.18 -6.63 -19.95
CA ASP A 764 8.51 -6.40 -21.38
C ASP A 764 8.88 -4.93 -21.69
N GLU A 765 9.48 -4.17 -20.76
CA GLU A 765 9.78 -2.73 -20.96
C GLU A 765 11.05 -2.46 -21.79
N HIS A 766 11.06 -2.96 -23.04
CA HIS A 766 11.99 -2.52 -24.08
C HIS A 766 11.19 -2.05 -25.32
N SER A 767 11.33 -0.76 -25.64
CA SER A 767 10.47 0.06 -26.53
C SER A 767 9.04 0.28 -26.01
N SER A 768 8.69 1.54 -25.76
CA SER A 768 7.37 1.96 -25.28
C SER A 768 6.26 1.69 -26.32
N PRO A 769 5.31 0.78 -26.08
CA PRO A 769 4.06 0.75 -26.83
C PRO A 769 3.17 1.90 -26.34
N GLN A 770 2.23 2.35 -27.18
CA GLN A 770 1.04 2.99 -26.61
C GLN A 770 0.24 1.92 -25.87
N ILE A 771 -0.13 2.23 -24.63
CA ILE A 771 -0.94 1.39 -23.76
C ILE A 771 -2.36 1.97 -23.76
N LEU A 772 -3.35 1.11 -23.82
CA LEU A 772 -4.77 1.45 -23.75
C LEU A 772 -5.43 0.56 -22.71
N ASP A 773 -6.20 1.16 -21.81
CA ASP A 773 -6.69 0.47 -20.61
C ASP A 773 -8.21 0.25 -20.62
N ILE A 774 -8.64 -0.92 -20.13
CA ILE A 774 -10.05 -1.21 -19.83
C ILE A 774 -10.21 -1.32 -18.31
N GLY A 775 -10.94 -0.36 -17.73
CA GLY A 775 -11.36 -0.35 -16.34
C GLY A 775 -12.53 -1.31 -16.05
N ILE A 776 -12.54 -1.90 -14.86
CA ILE A 776 -13.70 -2.60 -14.29
C ILE A 776 -13.86 -2.12 -12.84
N LEU A 777 -14.93 -1.37 -12.57
CA LEU A 777 -15.24 -0.76 -11.29
C LEU A 777 -16.39 -1.53 -10.60
N ASP A 778 -16.07 -2.27 -9.54
CA ASP A 778 -17.01 -2.96 -8.64
C ASP A 778 -17.23 -2.09 -7.41
N ILE A 779 -18.30 -1.26 -7.44
CA ILE A 779 -18.68 -0.37 -6.32
C ILE A 779 -19.49 -1.11 -5.26
N PHE A 780 -19.63 -0.52 -4.07
CA PHE A 780 -20.67 -0.95 -3.13
C PHE A 780 -22.06 -0.78 -3.75
N GLY A 781 -22.97 -1.69 -3.45
CA GLY A 781 -24.40 -1.45 -3.69
C GLY A 781 -24.95 -0.42 -2.72
N PHE A 782 -26.09 0.18 -3.06
CA PHE A 782 -26.87 0.99 -2.13
C PHE A 782 -27.27 0.16 -0.89
N GLU A 783 -27.29 0.79 0.28
CA GLU A 783 -27.55 0.13 1.57
C GLU A 783 -28.69 0.81 2.34
N GLU A 784 -29.71 0.04 2.69
CA GLU A 784 -30.75 0.45 3.65
C GLU A 784 -30.89 -0.62 4.73
N PHE A 785 -30.58 -0.25 5.98
CA PHE A 785 -30.75 -1.07 7.18
C PHE A 785 -31.72 -0.39 8.15
N GLN A 786 -32.18 -1.16 9.15
CA GLN A 786 -33.01 -0.65 10.26
C GLN A 786 -32.33 0.48 11.06
N LYS A 787 -30.99 0.53 11.02
CA LYS A 787 -30.14 1.58 11.57
C LYS A 787 -29.01 1.81 10.58
N ASN A 788 -28.85 3.03 10.08
CA ASN A 788 -27.78 3.40 9.14
C ASN A 788 -26.82 4.35 9.85
N GLU A 789 -25.54 4.04 9.81
CA GLU A 789 -24.48 4.84 10.42
C GLU A 789 -23.59 5.50 9.35
N PHE A 790 -22.49 6.11 9.77
CA PHE A 790 -21.53 6.80 8.89
C PHE A 790 -21.06 5.97 7.69
N GLU A 791 -20.91 4.65 7.85
CA GLU A 791 -20.50 3.73 6.79
C GLU A 791 -21.55 3.65 5.66
N GLN A 792 -22.83 3.47 6.01
CA GLN A 792 -23.94 3.48 5.04
C GLN A 792 -24.06 4.85 4.38
N LEU A 793 -23.86 5.92 5.16
CA LEU A 793 -23.86 7.28 4.63
C LEU A 793 -22.80 7.46 3.54
N CYS A 794 -21.55 7.06 3.80
CA CYS A 794 -20.48 7.12 2.80
C CYS A 794 -20.75 6.23 1.57
N VAL A 795 -21.29 5.01 1.77
CA VAL A 795 -21.68 4.09 0.69
C VAL A 795 -22.77 4.71 -0.21
N ASN A 796 -23.81 5.29 0.39
CA ASN A 796 -24.95 5.85 -0.34
C ASN A 796 -24.61 7.20 -0.98
N MET A 797 -23.78 8.03 -0.35
CA MET A 797 -23.19 9.22 -0.97
C MET A 797 -22.37 8.87 -2.22
N THR A 798 -21.61 7.78 -2.17
CA THR A 798 -20.83 7.29 -3.32
C THR A 798 -21.75 6.78 -4.42
N ASN A 799 -22.79 6.02 -4.08
CA ASN A 799 -23.80 5.57 -5.05
C ASN A 799 -24.56 6.74 -5.68
N GLU A 800 -24.94 7.76 -4.91
CA GLU A 800 -25.58 8.99 -5.43
C GLU A 800 -24.69 9.71 -6.45
N LYS A 801 -23.39 9.85 -6.15
CA LYS A 801 -22.43 10.52 -7.05
C LYS A 801 -22.18 9.72 -8.32
N MET A 802 -22.11 8.39 -8.21
CA MET A 802 -21.99 7.48 -9.36
C MET A 802 -23.28 7.49 -10.21
N HIS A 803 -24.46 7.44 -9.59
CA HIS A 803 -25.75 7.48 -10.27
C HIS A 803 -25.93 8.80 -11.04
N HIS A 804 -25.57 9.94 -10.45
CA HIS A 804 -25.57 11.24 -11.13
C HIS A 804 -24.64 11.25 -12.35
N TYR A 805 -23.40 10.77 -12.22
CA TYR A 805 -22.44 10.68 -13.33
C TYR A 805 -22.92 9.75 -14.47
N ILE A 806 -23.48 8.57 -14.13
CA ILE A 806 -24.03 7.63 -15.11
C ILE A 806 -25.16 8.28 -15.91
N ASN A 807 -26.10 8.95 -15.23
CA ASN A 807 -27.19 9.67 -15.91
C ASN A 807 -26.69 10.84 -16.75
N GLU A 808 -25.74 11.64 -16.25
CA GLU A 808 -25.15 12.74 -17.01
C GLU A 808 -24.51 12.24 -18.32
N VAL A 809 -23.71 11.18 -18.26
CA VAL A 809 -23.07 10.57 -19.44
C VAL A 809 -24.10 9.99 -20.41
N LEU A 810 -25.08 9.21 -19.93
CA LEU A 810 -26.09 8.58 -20.79
C LEU A 810 -26.97 9.62 -21.48
N PHE A 811 -27.55 10.57 -20.75
CA PHE A 811 -28.45 11.58 -21.35
C PHE A 811 -27.70 12.58 -22.24
N LEU A 812 -26.43 12.88 -21.94
CA LEU A 812 -25.60 13.72 -22.84
C LEU A 812 -25.22 12.98 -24.12
N HIS A 813 -24.96 11.67 -24.05
CA HIS A 813 -24.69 10.84 -25.23
C HIS A 813 -25.93 10.73 -26.12
N GLU A 814 -27.08 10.35 -25.56
CA GLU A 814 -28.38 10.26 -26.24
C GLU A 814 -28.76 11.58 -26.92
N GLN A 815 -28.63 12.71 -26.20
CA GLN A 815 -28.88 14.04 -26.77
C GLN A 815 -27.91 14.37 -27.91
N THR A 816 -26.64 13.94 -27.82
CA THR A 816 -25.63 14.15 -28.85
C THR A 816 -25.93 13.33 -30.11
N GLU A 817 -26.37 12.08 -29.98
CA GLU A 817 -26.75 11.24 -31.12
C GLU A 817 -28.03 11.75 -31.79
N CYS A 818 -29.07 12.05 -31.01
CA CYS A 818 -30.30 12.68 -31.52
C CYS A 818 -30.00 13.95 -32.34
N VAL A 819 -29.08 14.81 -31.88
CA VAL A 819 -28.65 16.02 -32.61
C VAL A 819 -27.86 15.69 -33.88
N GLN A 820 -27.06 14.62 -33.90
CA GLN A 820 -26.33 14.17 -35.10
C GLN A 820 -27.28 13.58 -36.17
N GLU A 821 -28.31 12.83 -35.76
CA GLU A 821 -29.33 12.29 -36.67
C GLU A 821 -30.37 13.34 -37.11
N GLY A 822 -30.40 14.51 -36.46
CA GLY A 822 -31.37 15.59 -36.75
C GLY A 822 -32.75 15.37 -36.10
N VAL A 823 -32.83 14.53 -35.08
CA VAL A 823 -34.05 14.22 -34.31
C VAL A 823 -34.28 15.28 -33.24
N THR A 824 -35.49 15.86 -33.23
CA THR A 824 -35.87 16.90 -32.26
C THR A 824 -36.38 16.29 -30.95
N MET A 825 -35.55 16.36 -29.89
CA MET A 825 -35.93 15.95 -28.52
C MET A 825 -37.05 16.85 -27.96
N GLU A 826 -38.18 16.26 -27.56
CA GLU A 826 -39.28 16.99 -26.90
C GLU A 826 -38.94 17.40 -25.46
N THR A 827 -38.17 16.58 -24.74
CA THR A 827 -37.74 16.84 -23.36
C THR A 827 -36.22 16.90 -23.25
N ALA A 828 -35.66 18.12 -23.26
CA ALA A 828 -34.24 18.34 -23.02
C ALA A 828 -33.88 18.07 -21.54
N TYR A 829 -33.07 17.03 -21.30
CA TYR A 829 -32.51 16.75 -19.98
C TYR A 829 -31.70 17.96 -19.50
N SER A 830 -31.94 18.40 -18.26
CA SER A 830 -31.34 19.59 -17.65
C SER A 830 -30.61 19.18 -16.36
N PRO A 831 -29.27 19.01 -16.36
CA PRO A 831 -28.53 18.39 -15.26
C PRO A 831 -28.70 19.05 -13.86
N GLY A 832 -29.02 20.35 -13.81
CA GLY A 832 -29.05 21.13 -12.57
C GLY A 832 -30.27 20.94 -11.65
N ASN A 833 -31.26 20.11 -12.01
CA ASN A 833 -32.54 20.03 -11.25
C ASN A 833 -32.57 19.00 -10.12
N GLN A 834 -31.53 18.17 -9.93
CA GLN A 834 -31.51 17.07 -8.93
C GLN A 834 -30.23 16.99 -8.10
N THR A 835 -29.36 18.01 -8.12
CA THR A 835 -28.09 18.01 -7.36
C THR A 835 -28.25 18.11 -5.85
N GLY A 836 -29.45 18.45 -5.33
CA GLY A 836 -29.67 18.86 -3.94
C GLY A 836 -29.26 17.89 -2.82
N VAL A 837 -29.08 16.58 -3.12
CA VAL A 837 -28.45 15.62 -2.19
C VAL A 837 -26.92 15.78 -2.22
N LEU A 838 -26.34 15.84 -3.42
CA LEU A 838 -24.89 16.01 -3.62
C LEU A 838 -24.40 17.37 -3.14
N ASP A 839 -25.19 18.43 -3.31
CA ASP A 839 -24.85 19.77 -2.81
C ASP A 839 -24.75 19.78 -1.27
N PHE A 840 -25.75 19.20 -0.58
CA PHE A 840 -25.74 19.06 0.88
C PHE A 840 -24.48 18.34 1.39
N PHE A 841 -24.01 17.30 0.69
CA PHE A 841 -22.83 16.55 1.11
C PHE A 841 -21.48 17.15 0.70
N PHE A 842 -21.35 17.59 -0.56
CA PHE A 842 -20.07 17.86 -1.21
C PHE A 842 -19.79 19.34 -1.50
N GLN A 843 -20.75 20.26 -1.33
CA GLN A 843 -20.51 21.68 -1.52
C GLN A 843 -19.39 22.18 -0.59
N LYS A 844 -18.41 22.92 -1.12
CA LYS A 844 -17.35 23.54 -0.31
C LYS A 844 -17.55 25.06 -0.26
N PRO A 845 -17.41 25.72 0.91
CA PRO A 845 -17.03 25.16 2.22
C PRO A 845 -18.23 24.68 3.09
N SER A 846 -19.46 24.79 2.61
CA SER A 846 -20.68 24.72 3.46
C SER A 846 -21.31 23.33 3.66
N GLY A 847 -20.90 22.32 2.90
CA GLY A 847 -21.51 20.98 2.91
C GLY A 847 -21.11 20.10 4.10
N PHE A 848 -21.90 19.06 4.34
CA PHE A 848 -21.80 18.14 5.48
C PHE A 848 -20.40 17.54 5.68
N LEU A 849 -19.67 17.21 4.60
CA LEU A 849 -18.30 16.71 4.74
C LEU A 849 -17.34 17.78 5.29
N SER A 850 -17.44 19.02 4.81
CA SER A 850 -16.60 20.12 5.32
C SER A 850 -16.91 20.42 6.79
N LEU A 851 -18.19 20.35 7.15
CA LEU A 851 -18.69 20.48 8.53
C LEU A 851 -18.14 19.38 9.46
N LEU A 852 -18.07 18.14 8.97
CA LEU A 852 -17.58 16.99 9.71
C LEU A 852 -16.05 17.03 9.86
N ASP A 853 -15.32 17.42 8.81
CA ASP A 853 -13.87 17.58 8.84
C ASP A 853 -13.44 18.67 9.83
N GLU A 854 -14.16 19.80 9.89
CA GLU A 854 -13.96 20.82 10.94
C GLU A 854 -14.09 20.23 12.35
N GLU A 855 -15.19 19.52 12.64
CA GLU A 855 -15.42 18.94 13.97
C GLU A 855 -14.45 17.78 14.27
N SER A 856 -13.98 17.05 13.26
CA SER A 856 -12.94 16.02 13.39
C SER A 856 -11.54 16.60 13.62
N GLN A 857 -11.25 17.83 13.18
CA GLN A 857 -10.00 18.52 13.52
C GLN A 857 -10.03 19.17 14.92
N MET A 858 -11.23 19.34 15.51
CA MET A 858 -11.34 19.79 16.91
C MET A 858 -10.81 18.71 17.87
N ILE A 859 -9.65 18.98 18.46
CA ILE A 859 -8.94 18.07 19.37
C ILE A 859 -9.78 17.79 20.62
N TRP A 860 -10.50 18.80 21.14
CA TRP A 860 -11.21 18.73 22.43
C TRP A 860 -12.69 19.13 22.36
N SER A 861 -13.52 18.30 21.72
CA SER A 861 -14.98 18.46 21.79
C SER A 861 -15.55 17.61 22.95
N MET A 862 -15.90 18.26 24.07
CA MET A 862 -16.57 17.61 25.22
C MET A 862 -18.09 17.87 25.25
N GLU A 863 -18.63 18.57 24.24
CA GLU A 863 -20.07 18.64 23.96
C GLU A 863 -20.34 18.22 22.51
N PRO A 864 -21.46 17.54 22.20
CA PRO A 864 -21.86 17.26 20.83
C PRO A 864 -22.36 18.55 20.14
N ASN A 865 -21.45 19.29 19.51
CA ASN A 865 -21.79 20.44 18.67
C ASN A 865 -22.21 20.04 17.25
N LEU A 866 -21.72 18.90 16.72
CA LEU A 866 -22.12 18.39 15.40
C LEU A 866 -23.65 18.30 15.22
N PRO A 867 -24.48 17.75 16.14
CA PRO A 867 -25.96 17.84 16.06
C PRO A 867 -26.52 19.25 15.86
N LYS A 868 -25.98 20.25 16.58
CA LYS A 868 -26.41 21.66 16.49
C LYS A 868 -26.02 22.26 15.13
N LYS A 869 -24.79 21.98 14.67
CA LYS A 869 -24.23 22.37 13.37
C LYS A 869 -25.00 21.73 12.20
N VAL A 870 -25.30 20.43 12.26
CA VAL A 870 -26.06 19.70 11.24
C VAL A 870 -27.51 20.20 11.18
N GLN A 871 -28.16 20.48 12.30
CA GLN A 871 -29.48 21.11 12.31
C GLN A 871 -29.46 22.49 11.61
N SER A 872 -28.44 23.32 11.87
CA SER A 872 -28.27 24.60 11.16
C SER A 872 -28.02 24.43 9.66
N LEU A 873 -27.31 23.38 9.24
CA LEU A 873 -27.09 23.08 7.82
C LEU A 873 -28.40 22.66 7.14
N LEU A 874 -29.19 21.78 7.78
CA LEU A 874 -30.51 21.37 7.30
C LEU A 874 -31.46 22.57 7.16
N GLU A 875 -31.48 23.49 8.13
CA GLU A 875 -32.30 24.70 8.07
C GLU A 875 -31.86 25.69 6.98
N SER A 876 -30.58 25.68 6.59
CA SER A 876 -30.06 26.48 5.46
C SER A 876 -30.25 25.83 4.09
N SER A 877 -30.57 24.53 4.05
CA SER A 877 -30.65 23.73 2.82
C SER A 877 -32.00 23.91 2.15
N ASN A 878 -32.05 24.68 1.06
CA ASN A 878 -33.29 24.98 0.31
C ASN A 878 -33.86 23.80 -0.50
N THR A 879 -33.57 22.54 -0.12
CA THR A 879 -33.89 21.35 -0.91
C THR A 879 -34.83 20.41 -0.14
N ASN A 880 -35.89 19.92 -0.78
CA ASN A 880 -36.75 18.86 -0.23
C ASN A 880 -36.05 17.48 -0.13
N ALA A 881 -34.74 17.44 -0.37
CA ALA A 881 -33.94 16.24 -0.50
C ALA A 881 -33.33 15.76 0.83
N VAL A 882 -33.13 16.66 1.80
CA VAL A 882 -32.59 16.33 3.13
C VAL A 882 -33.39 17.08 4.20
N TYR A 883 -33.80 16.38 5.26
CA TYR A 883 -34.63 16.97 6.31
C TYR A 883 -34.47 16.28 7.67
N SER A 884 -34.80 17.00 8.74
CA SER A 884 -34.89 16.44 10.10
C SER A 884 -35.91 15.29 10.16
N PRO A 885 -35.70 14.26 11.01
CA PRO A 885 -36.63 13.13 11.15
C PRO A 885 -38.07 13.60 11.36
N MET A 886 -39.01 12.96 10.67
CA MET A 886 -40.40 13.44 10.60
C MET A 886 -41.08 13.49 11.97
N LYS A 887 -41.91 14.52 12.11
CA LYS A 887 -42.92 14.62 13.16
C LYS A 887 -43.87 13.41 13.11
N ASP A 888 -44.43 13.05 14.27
CA ASP A 888 -45.45 12.02 14.35
C ASP A 888 -46.71 12.40 13.54
N GLY A 889 -47.62 11.43 13.34
CA GLY A 889 -48.89 11.68 12.63
C GLY A 889 -49.82 12.71 13.27
N ASN A 890 -49.47 13.23 14.46
CA ASN A 890 -50.17 14.30 15.18
C ASN A 890 -49.44 15.65 15.10
N GLY A 891 -48.30 15.75 14.41
CA GLY A 891 -47.54 16.98 14.21
C GLY A 891 -46.52 17.32 15.32
N ASN A 892 -46.23 16.40 16.24
CA ASN A 892 -45.23 16.60 17.30
C ASN A 892 -43.85 16.11 16.85
N MET A 893 -42.78 16.79 17.30
CA MET A 893 -41.42 16.25 17.20
C MET A 893 -41.29 15.00 18.08
N ALA A 894 -40.65 13.94 17.58
CA ALA A 894 -40.38 12.75 18.38
C ALA A 894 -39.47 13.11 19.58
N LEU A 895 -39.98 12.90 20.79
CA LEU A 895 -39.46 13.48 22.05
C LEU A 895 -38.10 12.94 22.56
N LYS A 896 -37.33 12.24 21.73
CA LYS A 896 -36.09 11.54 22.14
C LYS A 896 -34.79 12.03 21.50
N ASP A 897 -34.82 12.50 20.26
CA ASP A 897 -33.61 12.67 19.44
C ASP A 897 -33.53 14.07 18.82
N GLN A 898 -32.99 15.03 19.58
CA GLN A 898 -32.72 16.38 19.09
C GLN A 898 -31.37 16.44 18.36
N GLY A 899 -31.41 16.25 17.04
CA GLY A 899 -30.28 16.49 16.12
C GLY A 899 -29.29 15.33 15.95
N THR A 900 -29.52 14.17 16.58
CA THR A 900 -28.69 12.95 16.48
C THR A 900 -28.87 12.16 15.17
N ALA A 901 -29.87 12.50 14.36
CA ALA A 901 -30.18 11.83 13.10
C ALA A 901 -30.78 12.79 12.05
N PHE A 902 -30.62 12.46 10.77
CA PHE A 902 -31.24 13.16 9.64
C PHE A 902 -31.74 12.18 8.57
N THR A 903 -32.69 12.63 7.73
CA THR A 903 -33.28 11.84 6.64
C THR A 903 -32.83 12.39 5.29
N THR A 904 -32.40 11.51 4.39
CA THR A 904 -32.05 11.84 3.00
C THR A 904 -32.95 11.10 2.02
N MET A 905 -33.40 11.79 0.98
CA MET A 905 -34.18 11.27 -0.13
C MET A 905 -33.24 10.99 -1.30
N HIS A 906 -32.59 9.84 -1.27
CA HIS A 906 -31.69 9.36 -2.33
C HIS A 906 -32.45 8.92 -3.58
N TYR A 907 -31.75 8.76 -4.70
CA TYR A 907 -32.33 8.21 -5.94
C TYR A 907 -33.05 6.85 -5.74
N ALA A 908 -32.54 6.01 -4.83
CA ALA A 908 -33.06 4.67 -4.57
C ALA A 908 -34.17 4.62 -3.50
N GLY A 909 -34.25 5.62 -2.60
CA GLY A 909 -35.14 5.53 -1.44
C GLY A 909 -34.87 6.56 -0.35
N ARG A 910 -35.75 6.58 0.66
CA ARG A 910 -35.63 7.43 1.84
C ARG A 910 -34.82 6.71 2.91
N VAL A 911 -33.60 7.19 3.20
CA VAL A 911 -32.73 6.61 4.23
C VAL A 911 -32.62 7.56 5.41
N ILE A 912 -32.64 7.01 6.64
CA ILE A 912 -32.44 7.75 7.90
C ILE A 912 -31.07 7.35 8.46
N TYR A 913 -30.22 8.34 8.73
CA TYR A 913 -28.86 8.16 9.27
C TYR A 913 -28.75 8.69 10.69
N GLU A 914 -28.08 7.94 11.56
CA GLU A 914 -27.59 8.44 12.85
C GLU A 914 -26.16 8.96 12.70
N ILE A 915 -25.88 10.14 13.26
CA ILE A 915 -24.53 10.76 13.26
C ILE A 915 -23.76 10.54 14.57
N VAL A 916 -24.29 9.72 15.48
CA VAL A 916 -23.60 9.32 16.71
C VAL A 916 -22.37 8.49 16.35
N GLY A 917 -21.19 8.89 16.84
CA GLY A 917 -19.92 8.25 16.48
C GLY A 917 -19.31 8.70 15.16
N ALA A 918 -19.92 9.65 14.43
CA ALA A 918 -19.42 10.06 13.10
C ALA A 918 -18.08 10.81 13.17
N ILE A 919 -17.84 11.62 14.21
CA ILE A 919 -16.58 12.37 14.39
C ILE A 919 -15.43 11.39 14.61
N GLU A 920 -15.66 10.38 15.43
CA GLU A 920 -14.76 9.31 15.81
C GLU A 920 -14.47 8.37 14.62
N LYS A 921 -15.47 8.09 13.79
CA LYS A 921 -15.30 7.30 12.55
C LYS A 921 -14.57 8.08 11.45
N ASN A 922 -14.71 9.41 11.40
CA ASN A 922 -13.96 10.29 10.48
C ASN A 922 -12.53 10.61 10.98
N LYS A 923 -12.25 10.49 12.29
CA LYS A 923 -10.90 10.52 12.90
C LYS A 923 -10.11 9.21 12.61
N ASP A 924 -9.74 8.99 11.35
CA ASP A 924 -8.97 7.81 10.89
C ASP A 924 -7.43 7.98 11.03
N THR A 925 -6.97 8.98 11.80
CA THR A 925 -5.55 9.29 12.04
C THR A 925 -5.09 8.84 13.43
N LEU A 926 -4.05 8.00 13.49
CA LEU A 926 -3.36 7.62 14.74
C LEU A 926 -2.80 8.85 15.47
N SER A 927 -2.70 8.79 16.81
CA SER A 927 -1.93 9.77 17.58
C SER A 927 -0.45 9.72 17.21
N GLN A 928 0.27 10.84 17.36
CA GLN A 928 1.71 10.90 17.08
C GLN A 928 2.48 9.86 17.93
N ASN A 929 2.05 9.63 19.17
CA ASN A 929 2.59 8.57 20.03
C ASN A 929 2.47 7.19 19.38
N LEU A 930 1.27 6.77 18.97
CA LEU A 930 1.08 5.47 18.33
C LEU A 930 1.80 5.38 16.99
N LEU A 931 1.94 6.48 16.25
CA LEU A 931 2.68 6.49 14.99
C LEU A 931 4.21 6.43 15.20
N PHE A 932 4.72 6.91 16.34
CA PHE A 932 6.12 6.76 16.75
C PHE A 932 6.44 5.33 17.20
N VAL A 933 5.62 4.75 18.09
CA VAL A 933 5.84 3.38 18.60
C VAL A 933 5.75 2.33 17.50
N MET A 934 4.92 2.56 16.48
CA MET A 934 4.84 1.69 15.30
C MET A 934 5.84 2.08 14.18
N LYS A 935 6.88 2.86 14.54
CA LYS A 935 8.03 3.26 13.73
C LYS A 935 9.37 3.02 14.45
N SER A 936 9.41 2.73 15.76
CA SER A 936 10.63 2.44 16.53
C SER A 936 11.10 0.98 16.38
N ILE A 937 11.04 0.46 15.15
CA ILE A 937 11.43 -0.89 14.72
C ILE A 937 12.57 -0.78 13.70
#